data_AF-A0A3Q3J448-F1
#
_entry.id   AF-A0A3Q3J448-F1
#
_cell.length_a   1.000
_cell.length_b   1.000
_cell.length_c   1.000
_cell.angle_alpha   90.00
_cell.angle_beta   90.00
_cell.angle_gamma   90.00
#
_symmetry.space_group_name_H-M   'P 1'
#
loop_
_entity.id
_entity.type
_entity.pdbx_description
1 polymer ?
#
loop_
_entity_poly.entity_id
_entity_poly.type
_entity_poly.pdbx_seq_one_letter_code
_entity_poly.pdbx_strand_id
1 'polypeptide(L)'
;MKIVPLYFVSILKALFKHKPQDSSPLLIMSLFHRTTDIKASSALQLPAVHVKVLEIKRKLRWLFSSSSMEPRKLLQASLALLILATCSCGGHVTSVHAGPTLKMDQALLTFHNQLAEEVQVLYTSDYCYKCVYQHLVTVKPDNNNASAVISIKFTLTMQVDSQTRNATLCRWSETYGEGGHYSVWIQMSETASDPSCTRTVDKRPSNAYLPVLVVALLLAMITLFFVVAPHIYRRYSTSKFIRAICCQGPQNSVDDDGTHEAKHSTDKPARLHSLDAFRGFALTVMVFVNYGGGGYWFFQHAPWNGLTVADLVMPWFVFIIGTSVVLAFRSMQRRGINRLQLLRKISWRTVVLLLLGFCFLNYSPRDGPLSWSWLRIPGVLQRLGFTYFVLSLLQTFWDQKEIPLKEYHWWNPIQDLVLYWPQWLIITLLEILWLCITFLMPVPNCPTGYLGAGGIGDNGLYPNCTGGAAGYIDRWIFGDNMYRYPTCKEMYHTTQPFDPEGVLGTINSIVMGFLGMQAGKIIIFCKGMNFHILCRFLAWAVLLGISAAILSKCTQDGGFIPVNKNLWSLSYVMCMGCFSFLLLGGMYFVIDIKGWWGGQPFIYPGMNSILVYTGHFLLGFYFPFSWEMRFQESHWEWLFQSLWGTALWMLCCLLPRKQRGSE
;
A
#
# COMPACT_ATOMS: atom_id res chain seq x y z
N MET A 1 -16.65 16.44 24.05
CA MET A 1 -16.03 15.59 23.00
C MET A 1 -14.49 15.69 22.99
N LYS A 2 -13.82 15.65 24.18
CA LYS A 2 -12.35 15.77 24.34
C LYS A 2 -11.70 14.62 25.12
N ILE A 3 -12.48 13.61 25.55
CA ILE A 3 -12.08 12.65 26.60
C ILE A 3 -11.39 11.39 26.04
N VAL A 4 -11.61 11.05 24.77
CA VAL A 4 -11.16 9.77 24.19
C VAL A 4 -9.64 9.69 23.90
N PRO A 5 -8.95 10.75 23.43
CA PRO A 5 -7.50 10.71 23.27
C PRO A 5 -6.76 10.50 24.61
N LEU A 6 -7.31 11.00 25.72
CA LEU A 6 -6.69 10.97 27.05
C LEU A 6 -6.60 9.56 27.66
N TYR A 7 -7.69 8.78 27.54
CA TYR A 7 -7.69 7.38 27.99
C TYR A 7 -6.79 6.50 27.12
N PHE A 8 -6.76 6.75 25.81
CA PHE A 8 -5.98 5.95 24.87
C PHE A 8 -4.47 6.19 25.01
N VAL A 9 -4.02 7.43 25.22
CA VAL A 9 -2.63 7.73 25.60
C VAL A 9 -2.25 6.98 26.88
N SER A 10 -3.15 6.90 27.84
CA SER A 10 -2.93 6.22 29.12
C SER A 10 -2.86 4.69 28.97
N ILE A 11 -3.63 4.11 28.04
CA ILE A 11 -3.56 2.69 27.67
C ILE A 11 -2.24 2.39 26.93
N LEU A 12 -1.82 3.23 25.99
CA LEU A 12 -0.50 3.13 25.36
C LEU A 12 0.64 3.27 26.39
N LYS A 13 0.52 4.18 27.37
CA LYS A 13 1.45 4.31 28.51
C LYS A 13 1.53 3.01 29.32
N ALA A 14 0.39 2.39 29.60
CA ALA A 14 0.32 1.16 30.38
C ALA A 14 0.86 -0.06 29.62
N LEU A 15 0.54 -0.18 28.32
CA LEU A 15 0.91 -1.34 27.48
C LEU A 15 2.40 -1.39 27.14
N PHE A 16 3.08 -0.25 27.05
CA PHE A 16 4.51 -0.16 26.71
C PHE A 16 5.44 0.05 27.91
N LYS A 17 4.92 0.01 29.14
CA LYS A 17 5.67 0.28 30.39
C LYS A 17 6.79 -0.73 30.72
N HIS A 18 6.83 -1.89 30.05
CA HIS A 18 7.78 -2.97 30.36
C HIS A 18 9.09 -2.98 29.56
N LYS A 19 9.48 -1.85 28.96
CA LYS A 19 10.81 -1.67 28.36
C LYS A 19 11.48 -0.43 28.94
N PRO A 20 12.57 -0.55 29.73
CA PRO A 20 13.34 0.61 30.12
C PRO A 20 14.23 1.01 28.94
N GLN A 21 13.64 1.61 27.89
CA GLN A 21 14.40 2.38 26.86
C GLN A 21 13.57 3.13 25.78
N ASP A 22 12.24 3.24 25.87
CA ASP A 22 11.45 3.98 24.87
C ASP A 22 10.32 4.81 25.51
N SER A 23 10.66 5.97 26.09
CA SER A 23 9.72 6.98 26.62
C SER A 23 9.22 7.99 25.58
N SER A 24 9.61 7.85 24.31
CA SER A 24 9.39 8.84 23.22
C SER A 24 7.96 8.95 22.63
N PRO A 25 7.07 7.93 22.62
CA PRO A 25 5.74 8.06 22.00
C PRO A 25 4.79 9.02 22.75
N LEU A 26 5.07 9.28 24.03
CA LEU A 26 4.16 9.91 24.98
C LEU A 26 4.21 11.43 24.99
N LEU A 27 5.34 12.00 24.57
CA LEU A 27 5.53 13.44 24.47
C LEU A 27 4.88 14.01 23.19
N ILE A 28 4.73 13.18 22.15
CA ILE A 28 4.21 13.58 20.84
C ILE A 28 2.69 13.77 20.88
N MET A 29 1.97 12.89 21.56
CA MET A 29 0.52 13.06 21.76
C MET A 29 0.20 14.24 22.70
N SER A 30 1.07 14.60 23.65
CA SER A 30 0.85 15.80 24.48
C SER A 30 1.14 17.11 23.73
N LEU A 31 2.06 17.10 22.76
CA LEU A 31 2.32 18.25 21.89
C LEU A 31 1.16 18.50 20.90
N PHE A 32 0.59 17.45 20.31
CA PHE A 32 -0.61 17.57 19.45
C PHE A 32 -1.84 18.04 20.24
N HIS A 33 -1.97 17.63 21.50
CA HIS A 33 -3.03 18.08 22.41
C HIS A 33 -3.02 19.60 22.63
N ARG A 34 -1.82 20.23 22.67
CA ARG A 34 -1.67 21.68 22.87
C ARG A 34 -2.12 22.50 21.66
N THR A 35 -2.06 21.91 20.46
CA THR A 35 -2.52 22.55 19.20
C THR A 35 -4.01 22.39 18.93
N THR A 36 -4.65 21.33 19.44
CA THR A 36 -6.10 21.09 19.28
C THR A 36 -6.97 21.85 20.27
N ASP A 37 -6.40 22.42 21.34
CA ASP A 37 -7.13 23.24 22.32
C ASP A 37 -7.35 24.70 21.90
N ILE A 38 -6.83 25.11 20.74
CA ILE A 38 -7.04 26.47 20.22
C ILE A 38 -8.28 26.47 19.31
N LYS A 39 -9.47 26.63 19.89
CA LYS A 39 -10.63 27.15 19.16
C LYS A 39 -11.52 28.00 20.05
N ALA A 40 -12.04 29.07 19.45
CA ALA A 40 -13.13 29.94 19.92
C ALA A 40 -12.78 31.03 20.95
N SER A 41 -12.25 32.14 20.45
CA SER A 41 -12.68 33.46 20.94
C SER A 41 -12.85 34.38 19.74
N SER A 42 -14.08 34.85 19.59
CA SER A 42 -14.57 35.78 18.58
C SER A 42 -14.12 37.21 18.87
N ALA A 43 -13.96 38.00 17.80
CA ALA A 43 -13.77 39.45 17.74
C ALA A 43 -12.37 40.00 18.05
N LEU A 44 -11.61 40.36 17.00
CA LEU A 44 -10.94 41.68 16.89
C LEU A 44 -10.44 41.93 15.45
N GLN A 45 -10.52 43.19 15.03
CA GLN A 45 -10.26 43.72 13.68
C GLN A 45 -8.88 43.42 13.07
N LEU A 46 -8.85 43.31 11.72
CA LEU A 46 -7.67 43.60 10.88
C LEU A 46 -7.25 45.07 11.11
N PRO A 47 -5.95 45.40 11.32
CA PRO A 47 -4.91 45.21 10.30
C PRO A 47 -3.51 44.87 10.87
N ALA A 48 -2.93 43.72 10.54
CA ALA A 48 -1.52 43.41 10.91
C ALA A 48 -0.81 42.44 9.96
N VAL A 49 -1.19 42.43 8.67
CA VAL A 49 -0.62 41.49 7.68
C VAL A 49 0.69 42.01 7.04
N HIS A 50 0.96 43.31 7.07
CA HIS A 50 2.15 43.87 6.43
C HIS A 50 3.45 43.79 7.26
N VAL A 51 3.36 43.68 8.58
CA VAL A 51 4.55 43.67 9.47
C VAL A 51 5.15 42.25 9.64
N LYS A 52 4.33 41.19 9.56
CA LYS A 52 4.81 39.80 9.70
C LYS A 52 5.55 39.26 8.47
N VAL A 53 5.35 39.82 7.28
CA VAL A 53 6.07 39.41 6.05
C VAL A 53 7.54 39.85 6.08
N LEU A 54 7.85 41.00 6.73
CA LEU A 54 9.24 41.45 6.89
C LEU A 54 10.00 40.63 7.94
N GLU A 55 9.33 40.16 8.99
CA GLU A 55 9.95 39.33 10.03
C GLU A 55 10.20 37.89 9.54
N ILE A 56 9.34 37.38 8.65
CA ILE A 56 9.57 36.13 7.92
C ILE A 56 10.74 36.29 6.92
N LYS A 57 10.85 37.41 6.21
CA LYS A 57 12.02 37.71 5.35
C LYS A 57 13.33 37.80 6.13
N ARG A 58 13.31 38.32 7.37
CA ARG A 58 14.50 38.37 8.25
C ARG A 58 14.87 36.99 8.79
N LYS A 59 13.89 36.15 9.16
CA LYS A 59 14.12 34.73 9.56
C LYS A 59 14.56 33.84 8.40
N LEU A 60 14.09 34.09 7.17
CA LEU A 60 14.55 33.39 5.95
C LEU A 60 15.99 33.73 5.58
N ARG A 61 16.47 34.94 5.88
CA ARG A 61 17.87 35.31 5.65
C ARG A 61 18.83 34.58 6.59
N TRP A 62 18.37 34.23 7.78
CA TRP A 62 19.13 33.42 8.76
C TRP A 62 19.23 31.93 8.38
N LEU A 63 18.27 31.41 7.58
CA LEU A 63 18.28 30.02 7.08
C LEU A 63 19.46 29.69 6.15
N PHE A 64 20.10 30.70 5.54
CA PHE A 64 21.20 30.53 4.57
C PHE A 64 22.63 30.73 5.16
N SER A 65 22.78 30.96 6.47
CA SER A 65 24.06 31.40 7.05
C SER A 65 24.90 30.32 7.79
N SER A 66 24.54 29.03 7.72
CA SER A 66 25.22 28.00 8.52
C SER A 66 25.75 26.85 7.65
N SER A 67 27.08 26.73 7.62
CA SER A 67 27.96 25.86 6.82
C SER A 67 27.95 24.37 7.21
N SER A 68 26.81 23.84 7.63
CA SER A 68 26.61 22.41 7.85
C SER A 68 25.25 22.01 7.28
N MET A 69 25.28 21.29 6.17
CA MET A 69 24.10 20.92 5.39
C MET A 69 23.47 19.66 6.00
N GLU A 70 22.67 19.84 7.05
CA GLU A 70 21.85 18.76 7.62
C GLU A 70 20.76 18.33 6.61
N PRO A 71 20.47 17.01 6.47
CA PRO A 71 19.41 16.48 5.62
C PRO A 71 18.01 17.08 5.89
N ARG A 72 17.81 17.69 7.07
CA ARG A 72 16.58 18.37 7.50
C ARG A 72 16.28 19.63 6.70
N LYS A 73 17.30 20.46 6.42
CA LYS A 73 17.12 21.72 5.67
C LYS A 73 16.73 21.45 4.23
N LEU A 74 17.23 20.34 3.66
CA LEU A 74 16.91 19.92 2.30
C LEU A 74 15.50 19.32 2.18
N LEU A 75 15.03 18.49 3.12
CA LEU A 75 13.67 17.93 3.06
C LEU A 75 12.62 19.04 3.23
N GLN A 76 12.86 20.01 4.12
CA GLN A 76 11.98 21.18 4.29
C GLN A 76 11.96 22.07 3.04
N ALA A 77 13.11 22.28 2.39
CA ALA A 77 13.18 23.01 1.12
C ALA A 77 12.49 22.26 -0.02
N SER A 78 12.60 20.93 -0.07
CA SER A 78 11.95 20.08 -1.08
C SER A 78 10.44 20.07 -0.90
N LEU A 79 9.95 20.03 0.35
CA LEU A 79 8.53 20.15 0.66
C LEU A 79 8.00 21.53 0.31
N ALA A 80 8.74 22.58 0.63
CA ALA A 80 8.39 23.95 0.26
C ALA A 80 8.34 24.15 -1.27
N LEU A 81 9.25 23.52 -2.02
CA LEU A 81 9.22 23.53 -3.48
C LEU A 81 8.00 22.77 -4.03
N LEU A 82 7.64 21.64 -3.42
CA LEU A 82 6.45 20.87 -3.78
C LEU A 82 5.17 21.70 -3.56
N ILE A 83 5.08 22.43 -2.44
CA ILE A 83 3.96 23.34 -2.13
C ILE A 83 3.89 24.51 -3.13
N LEU A 84 5.04 25.09 -3.50
CA LEU A 84 5.10 26.21 -4.44
C LEU A 84 4.78 25.79 -5.87
N ALA A 85 5.19 24.58 -6.28
CA ALA A 85 4.92 24.05 -7.61
C ALA A 85 3.45 23.64 -7.79
N THR A 86 2.77 23.13 -6.75
CA THR A 86 1.36 22.73 -6.84
C THR A 86 0.38 23.89 -6.69
N CYS A 87 0.77 24.98 -6.01
CA CYS A 87 -0.07 26.19 -5.92
C CYS A 87 -0.10 27.04 -7.20
N SER A 88 0.84 26.86 -8.14
CA SER A 88 0.98 27.76 -9.29
C SER A 88 0.22 27.34 -10.57
N CYS A 89 -0.48 26.20 -10.57
CA CYS A 89 -1.18 25.67 -11.76
C CYS A 89 -2.72 25.59 -11.62
N GLY A 90 -3.32 26.45 -10.79
CA GLY A 90 -4.78 26.65 -10.77
C GLY A 90 -5.23 27.61 -11.87
N GLY A 91 -5.23 27.16 -13.12
CA GLY A 91 -5.82 27.93 -14.22
C GLY A 91 -7.33 28.07 -14.03
N HIS A 92 -7.79 29.30 -13.85
CA HIS A 92 -9.21 29.65 -13.73
C HIS A 92 -9.92 29.38 -15.07
N VAL A 93 -10.55 28.23 -15.23
CA VAL A 93 -11.47 27.97 -16.37
C VAL A 93 -12.88 28.16 -15.85
N THR A 94 -13.47 29.32 -16.18
CA THR A 94 -14.89 29.56 -16.04
C THR A 94 -15.57 29.06 -17.32
N SER A 95 -16.29 27.94 -17.27
CA SER A 95 -17.24 27.58 -18.32
C SER A 95 -18.62 27.37 -17.69
N VAL A 96 -19.45 28.41 -17.82
CA VAL A 96 -20.88 28.35 -17.59
C VAL A 96 -21.50 27.58 -18.76
N HIS A 97 -21.72 26.27 -18.62
CA HIS A 97 -22.60 25.50 -19.51
C HIS A 97 -23.58 24.70 -18.65
N ALA A 98 -24.87 24.82 -18.96
CA ALA A 98 -26.00 24.21 -18.26
C ALA A 98 -26.13 22.71 -18.57
N GLY A 99 -25.12 21.93 -18.21
CA GLY A 99 -25.14 20.47 -18.24
C GLY A 99 -25.01 19.89 -16.82
N PRO A 100 -25.23 18.58 -16.63
CA PRO A 100 -24.96 17.92 -15.36
C PRO A 100 -23.46 18.06 -15.01
N THR A 101 -23.16 18.45 -13.78
CA THR A 101 -21.77 18.53 -13.28
C THR A 101 -21.21 17.11 -13.16
N LEU A 102 -20.28 16.75 -14.04
CA LEU A 102 -19.59 15.46 -14.03
C LEU A 102 -18.60 15.40 -12.86
N LYS A 103 -18.51 14.24 -12.20
CA LYS A 103 -17.48 13.99 -11.19
C LYS A 103 -16.20 13.46 -11.85
N MET A 104 -15.11 13.43 -11.09
CA MET A 104 -13.88 12.72 -11.46
C MET A 104 -14.18 11.29 -11.93
N ASP A 105 -13.42 10.82 -12.92
CA ASP A 105 -13.62 9.52 -13.59
C ASP A 105 -14.98 9.34 -14.29
N GLN A 106 -15.66 10.43 -14.69
CA GLN A 106 -16.94 10.34 -15.42
C GLN A 106 -16.90 11.00 -16.80
N ALA A 107 -17.76 10.49 -17.69
CA ALA A 107 -18.06 11.06 -18.99
C ALA A 107 -19.58 11.04 -19.24
N LEU A 108 -20.05 11.94 -20.10
CA LEU A 108 -21.46 12.00 -20.52
C LEU A 108 -21.60 11.39 -21.93
N LEU A 109 -22.47 10.40 -22.06
CA LEU A 109 -22.86 9.83 -23.35
C LEU A 109 -24.31 10.21 -23.66
N THR A 110 -24.54 10.76 -24.85
CA THR A 110 -25.86 11.07 -25.38
C THR A 110 -26.16 10.14 -26.54
N PHE A 111 -27.22 9.36 -26.42
CA PHE A 111 -27.66 8.45 -27.47
C PHE A 111 -28.80 9.10 -28.25
N HIS A 112 -28.69 9.13 -29.57
CA HIS A 112 -29.66 9.68 -30.49
C HIS A 112 -30.24 8.53 -31.34
N ASN A 113 -31.55 8.32 -31.26
CA ASN A 113 -32.22 7.25 -31.99
C ASN A 113 -32.98 7.83 -33.19
N GLN A 114 -32.47 7.60 -34.40
CA GLN A 114 -33.15 7.99 -35.64
C GLN A 114 -34.00 6.87 -36.24
N LEU A 115 -34.09 5.71 -35.57
CA LEU A 115 -34.95 4.61 -35.98
C LEU A 115 -36.39 4.86 -35.54
N ALA A 116 -37.33 4.22 -36.25
CA ALA A 116 -38.75 4.23 -35.92
C ALA A 116 -39.12 3.26 -34.76
N GLU A 117 -38.14 2.53 -34.21
CA GLU A 117 -38.33 1.58 -33.13
C GLU A 117 -37.56 1.99 -31.86
N GLU A 118 -38.05 1.54 -30.70
CA GLU A 118 -37.39 1.77 -29.42
C GLU A 118 -36.16 0.87 -29.26
N VAL A 119 -35.09 1.45 -28.73
CA VAL A 119 -33.79 0.80 -28.64
C VAL A 119 -33.28 0.83 -27.20
N GLN A 120 -32.74 -0.31 -26.75
CA GLN A 120 -32.13 -0.44 -25.44
C GLN A 120 -30.61 -0.44 -25.56
N VAL A 121 -29.95 0.39 -24.76
CA VAL A 121 -28.49 0.44 -24.67
C VAL A 121 -28.06 -0.31 -23.43
N LEU A 122 -27.24 -1.32 -23.64
CA LEU A 122 -26.64 -2.16 -22.62
C LEU A 122 -25.13 -1.95 -22.59
N TYR A 123 -24.52 -2.19 -21.42
CA TYR A 123 -23.08 -2.04 -21.26
C TYR A 123 -22.47 -3.12 -20.37
N THR A 124 -21.18 -3.36 -20.54
CA THR A 124 -20.34 -4.15 -19.64
C THR A 124 -18.93 -3.59 -19.62
N SER A 125 -18.17 -3.86 -18.56
CA SER A 125 -16.76 -3.45 -18.45
C SER A 125 -15.84 -4.61 -18.82
N ASP A 126 -14.75 -4.32 -19.53
CA ASP A 126 -13.69 -5.30 -19.84
C ASP A 126 -13.05 -5.92 -18.60
N TYR A 127 -12.99 -5.17 -17.50
CA TYR A 127 -12.45 -5.62 -16.22
C TYR A 127 -13.47 -6.50 -15.43
N CYS A 128 -14.73 -6.59 -15.88
CA CYS A 128 -15.75 -7.43 -15.27
C CYS A 128 -15.78 -8.81 -15.95
N TYR A 129 -15.14 -9.79 -15.33
CA TYR A 129 -15.00 -11.13 -15.91
C TYR A 129 -16.34 -11.82 -16.16
N LYS A 130 -16.64 -12.06 -17.46
CA LYS A 130 -17.87 -12.73 -17.94
C LYS A 130 -19.14 -12.14 -17.34
N CYS A 131 -19.23 -10.81 -17.23
CA CYS A 131 -20.39 -10.18 -16.63
C CYS A 131 -21.56 -10.06 -17.62
N VAL A 132 -22.78 -10.28 -17.11
CA VAL A 132 -24.02 -10.00 -17.86
C VAL A 132 -24.11 -8.52 -18.16
N TYR A 133 -24.49 -8.19 -19.39
CA TYR A 133 -24.76 -6.82 -19.82
C TYR A 133 -25.79 -6.15 -18.90
N GLN A 134 -25.46 -4.93 -18.45
CA GLN A 134 -26.32 -4.11 -17.61
C GLN A 134 -27.06 -3.09 -18.46
N HIS A 135 -28.30 -2.79 -18.09
CA HIS A 135 -29.08 -1.74 -18.74
C HIS A 135 -28.48 -0.36 -18.42
N LEU A 136 -28.25 0.46 -19.45
CA LEU A 136 -27.76 1.83 -19.31
C LEU A 136 -28.89 2.84 -19.48
N VAL A 137 -29.57 2.79 -20.62
CA VAL A 137 -30.64 3.72 -20.98
C VAL A 137 -31.50 3.14 -22.10
N THR A 138 -32.78 3.51 -22.12
CA THR A 138 -33.69 3.22 -23.23
C THR A 138 -33.95 4.50 -24.01
N VAL A 139 -33.84 4.44 -25.34
CA VAL A 139 -33.99 5.59 -26.23
C VAL A 139 -35.24 5.41 -27.08
N LYS A 140 -36.20 6.33 -26.90
CA LYS A 140 -37.46 6.35 -27.66
C LYS A 140 -37.22 6.56 -29.16
N PRO A 141 -38.15 6.14 -30.04
CA PRO A 141 -38.05 6.36 -31.48
C PRO A 141 -38.17 7.85 -31.86
N ASP A 142 -38.03 8.14 -33.16
CA ASP A 142 -38.31 9.43 -33.79
C ASP A 142 -37.39 10.60 -33.37
N ASN A 143 -36.08 10.39 -33.51
CA ASN A 143 -35.04 11.40 -33.26
C ASN A 143 -34.98 11.90 -31.81
N ASN A 144 -35.49 11.10 -30.88
CA ASN A 144 -35.34 11.34 -29.46
C ASN A 144 -33.92 11.02 -29.00
N ASN A 145 -33.53 11.65 -27.89
CA ASN A 145 -32.25 11.42 -27.25
C ASN A 145 -32.39 11.04 -25.78
N ALA A 146 -31.39 10.35 -25.27
CA ALA A 146 -31.26 10.06 -23.85
C ALA A 146 -29.78 10.11 -23.45
N SER A 147 -29.49 10.70 -22.30
CA SER A 147 -28.12 10.86 -21.80
C SER A 147 -27.86 9.99 -20.58
N ALA A 148 -26.71 9.36 -20.52
CA ALA A 148 -26.25 8.58 -19.37
C ALA A 148 -24.83 9.01 -18.96
N VAL A 149 -24.60 9.06 -17.65
CA VAL A 149 -23.26 9.29 -17.07
C VAL A 149 -22.61 7.93 -16.87
N ILE A 150 -21.40 7.77 -17.39
CA ILE A 150 -20.63 6.51 -17.30
C ILE A 150 -19.34 6.70 -16.52
N SER A 151 -18.81 5.61 -15.99
CA SER A 151 -17.46 5.54 -15.42
C SER A 151 -16.43 5.34 -16.53
N ILE A 152 -15.33 6.08 -16.48
CA ILE A 152 -14.24 6.00 -17.47
C ILE A 152 -13.03 5.19 -16.99
N LYS A 153 -13.12 4.56 -15.82
CA LYS A 153 -12.01 3.82 -15.20
C LYS A 153 -11.49 2.67 -16.06
N PHE A 154 -12.38 2.04 -16.83
CA PHE A 154 -12.13 0.83 -17.59
C PHE A 154 -12.77 0.93 -18.98
N THR A 155 -12.37 0.07 -19.91
CA THR A 155 -12.98 0.05 -21.25
C THR A 155 -14.40 -0.48 -21.13
N LEU A 156 -15.34 0.21 -21.77
CA LEU A 156 -16.73 -0.22 -21.79
C LEU A 156 -17.06 -0.84 -23.14
N THR A 157 -17.69 -2.01 -23.09
CA THR A 157 -18.31 -2.64 -24.25
C THR A 157 -19.80 -2.32 -24.21
N MET A 158 -20.26 -1.59 -25.22
CA MET A 158 -21.64 -1.19 -25.39
C MET A 158 -22.31 -2.08 -26.42
N GLN A 159 -23.57 -2.42 -26.16
CA GLN A 159 -24.42 -3.20 -27.04
C GLN A 159 -25.77 -2.51 -27.15
N VAL A 160 -26.24 -2.37 -28.38
CA VAL A 160 -27.49 -1.68 -28.70
C VAL A 160 -28.45 -2.70 -29.28
N ASP A 161 -29.54 -2.97 -28.56
CA ASP A 161 -30.50 -4.01 -28.89
C ASP A 161 -31.85 -3.39 -29.27
N SER A 162 -32.43 -3.92 -30.35
CA SER A 162 -33.80 -3.57 -30.75
C SER A 162 -34.81 -4.40 -29.96
N GLN A 163 -35.74 -3.71 -29.28
CA GLN A 163 -36.77 -4.39 -28.49
C GLN A 163 -37.82 -5.08 -29.36
N THR A 164 -38.04 -4.60 -30.57
CA THR A 164 -39.01 -5.18 -31.53
C THR A 164 -38.43 -6.39 -32.27
N ARG A 165 -37.14 -6.37 -32.62
CA ARG A 165 -36.49 -7.42 -33.40
C ARG A 165 -35.78 -8.48 -32.57
N ASN A 166 -35.60 -8.26 -31.27
CA ASN A 166 -34.74 -9.07 -30.40
C ASN A 166 -33.35 -9.32 -31.04
N ALA A 167 -32.82 -8.30 -31.71
CA ALA A 167 -31.59 -8.38 -32.47
C ALA A 167 -30.60 -7.30 -32.02
N THR A 168 -29.32 -7.68 -31.96
CA THR A 168 -28.23 -6.77 -31.65
C THR A 168 -27.93 -5.89 -32.86
N LEU A 169 -28.17 -4.59 -32.77
CA LEU A 169 -27.98 -3.64 -33.86
C LEU A 169 -26.51 -3.25 -34.00
N CYS A 170 -25.87 -2.92 -32.88
CA CYS A 170 -24.48 -2.47 -32.84
C CYS A 170 -23.77 -3.00 -31.61
N ARG A 171 -22.47 -3.28 -31.76
CA ARG A 171 -21.57 -3.58 -30.63
C ARG A 171 -20.23 -2.91 -30.84
N TRP A 172 -19.75 -2.19 -29.82
CA TRP A 172 -18.43 -1.57 -29.84
C TRP A 172 -17.81 -1.56 -28.45
N SER A 173 -16.48 -1.48 -28.39
CA SER A 173 -15.72 -1.34 -27.15
C SER A 173 -14.83 -0.11 -27.28
N GLU A 174 -14.93 0.81 -26.31
CA GLU A 174 -14.19 2.07 -26.33
C GLU A 174 -13.84 2.54 -24.92
N THR A 175 -12.68 3.19 -24.80
CA THR A 175 -12.24 3.84 -23.57
C THR A 175 -12.53 5.33 -23.68
N TYR A 176 -13.38 5.84 -22.80
CA TYR A 176 -13.77 7.25 -22.78
C TYR A 176 -12.82 8.08 -21.91
N GLY A 177 -12.72 9.38 -22.18
CA GLY A 177 -11.85 10.30 -21.44
C GLY A 177 -12.61 11.14 -20.41
N GLU A 178 -11.90 11.59 -19.38
CA GLU A 178 -12.47 12.32 -18.23
C GLU A 178 -13.11 13.64 -18.68
N GLY A 179 -14.34 13.89 -18.25
CA GLY A 179 -15.08 15.11 -18.57
C GLY A 179 -15.45 15.26 -20.04
N GLY A 180 -15.28 14.20 -20.86
CA GLY A 180 -15.66 14.17 -22.26
C GLY A 180 -17.18 14.05 -22.44
N HIS A 181 -17.70 14.70 -23.48
CA HIS A 181 -19.10 14.55 -23.91
C HIS A 181 -19.09 13.88 -25.27
N TYR A 182 -19.83 12.79 -25.38
CA TYR A 182 -19.85 11.93 -26.56
C TYR A 182 -21.30 11.75 -27.01
N SER A 183 -21.52 11.81 -28.32
CA SER A 183 -22.81 11.50 -28.93
C SER A 183 -22.71 10.23 -29.78
N VAL A 184 -23.70 9.35 -29.61
CA VAL A 184 -23.84 8.10 -30.36
C VAL A 184 -25.12 8.19 -31.19
N TRP A 185 -24.97 8.16 -32.50
CA TRP A 185 -26.07 8.25 -33.45
C TRP A 185 -26.41 6.85 -33.98
N ILE A 186 -27.64 6.40 -33.71
CA ILE A 186 -28.17 5.11 -34.16
C ILE A 186 -29.04 5.41 -35.38
N GLN A 187 -28.55 5.03 -36.57
CA GLN A 187 -29.17 5.37 -37.86
C GLN A 187 -29.10 4.18 -38.82
N MET A 188 -29.99 4.12 -39.81
CA MET A 188 -29.92 3.09 -40.85
C MET A 188 -28.72 3.34 -41.76
N SER A 189 -27.92 2.31 -42.07
CA SER A 189 -26.79 2.47 -42.98
C SER A 189 -27.28 2.66 -44.42
N GLU A 190 -26.62 3.54 -45.18
CA GLU A 190 -26.96 3.80 -46.59
C GLU A 190 -26.49 2.69 -47.53
N THR A 191 -25.48 1.90 -47.12
CA THR A 191 -24.81 0.89 -47.97
C THR A 191 -25.19 -0.56 -47.65
N ALA A 192 -25.72 -0.80 -46.46
CA ALA A 192 -26.21 -2.10 -46.01
C ALA A 192 -27.57 -1.85 -45.35
N SER A 193 -28.56 -2.73 -45.55
CA SER A 193 -29.87 -2.65 -44.88
C SER A 193 -29.80 -2.91 -43.36
N ASP A 194 -28.64 -2.69 -42.75
CA ASP A 194 -28.34 -2.91 -41.35
C ASP A 194 -28.14 -1.55 -40.63
N PRO A 195 -28.57 -1.43 -39.38
CA PRO A 195 -28.36 -0.24 -38.57
C PRO A 195 -26.87 0.00 -38.30
N SER A 196 -26.45 1.26 -38.34
CA SER A 196 -25.10 1.73 -38.04
C SER A 196 -25.08 2.65 -36.83
N CYS A 197 -24.04 2.53 -36.00
CA CYS A 197 -23.84 3.39 -34.85
C CYS A 197 -22.58 4.24 -35.04
N THR A 198 -22.78 5.52 -35.35
CA THR A 198 -21.68 6.49 -35.51
C THR A 198 -21.45 7.25 -34.21
N ARG A 199 -20.19 7.55 -33.90
CA ARG A 199 -19.77 8.14 -32.62
C ARG A 199 -19.06 9.45 -32.87
N THR A 200 -19.51 10.51 -32.21
CA THR A 200 -18.95 11.86 -32.30
C THR A 200 -18.51 12.35 -30.93
N VAL A 201 -17.46 13.18 -30.90
CA VAL A 201 -16.96 13.81 -29.68
C VAL A 201 -17.42 15.26 -29.68
N ASP A 202 -18.40 15.58 -28.83
CA ASP A 202 -18.97 16.93 -28.74
C ASP A 202 -18.05 17.83 -27.91
N LYS A 203 -17.51 17.30 -26.81
CA LYS A 203 -16.53 17.97 -25.96
C LYS A 203 -15.32 17.08 -25.75
N ARG A 204 -14.14 17.60 -26.10
CA ARG A 204 -12.88 16.89 -25.92
C ARG A 204 -12.60 16.61 -24.44
N PRO A 205 -12.14 15.39 -24.08
CA PRO A 205 -11.84 15.04 -22.71
C PRO A 205 -10.59 15.74 -22.19
N SER A 206 -10.50 15.91 -20.87
CA SER A 206 -9.28 16.36 -20.18
C SER A 206 -8.31 15.20 -19.95
N ASN A 207 -7.02 15.50 -19.89
CA ASN A 207 -6.00 14.49 -19.60
C ASN A 207 -5.90 14.22 -18.09
N ALA A 208 -6.52 13.12 -17.66
CA ALA A 208 -6.53 12.65 -16.28
C ALA A 208 -5.12 12.40 -15.71
N TYR A 209 -4.14 12.02 -16.54
CA TYR A 209 -2.80 11.60 -16.09
C TYR A 209 -1.78 12.74 -15.98
N LEU A 210 -2.12 13.94 -16.43
CA LEU A 210 -1.24 15.11 -16.36
C LEU A 210 -0.75 15.43 -14.92
N PRO A 211 -1.58 15.38 -13.86
CA PRO A 211 -1.13 15.65 -12.50
C PRO A 211 -0.04 14.68 -12.02
N VAL A 212 -0.20 13.38 -12.31
CA VAL A 212 0.79 12.36 -11.94
C VAL A 212 2.10 12.58 -12.68
N LEU A 213 2.05 12.91 -13.97
CA LEU A 213 3.25 13.19 -14.75
C LEU A 213 4.04 14.37 -14.16
N VAL A 214 3.36 15.47 -13.83
CA VAL A 214 3.99 16.65 -13.22
C VAL A 214 4.64 16.30 -11.88
N VAL A 215 3.92 15.58 -11.00
CA VAL A 215 4.47 15.12 -9.72
C VAL A 215 5.67 14.20 -9.92
N ALA A 216 5.60 13.25 -10.85
CA ALA A 216 6.69 12.31 -11.11
C ALA A 216 7.95 13.04 -11.58
N LEU A 217 7.82 14.03 -12.47
CA LEU A 217 8.93 14.88 -12.92
C LEU A 217 9.51 15.69 -11.75
N LEU A 218 8.68 16.28 -10.89
CA LEU A 218 9.14 17.00 -9.70
C LEU A 218 9.92 16.09 -8.75
N LEU A 219 9.40 14.90 -8.45
CA LEU A 219 10.08 13.92 -7.59
C LEU A 219 11.39 13.42 -8.21
N ALA A 220 11.43 13.21 -9.53
CA ALA A 220 12.65 12.84 -10.24
C ALA A 220 13.70 13.95 -10.17
N MET A 221 13.31 15.21 -10.37
CA MET A 221 14.19 16.37 -10.25
C MET A 221 14.73 16.53 -8.82
N ILE A 222 13.87 16.35 -7.81
CA ILE A 222 14.27 16.35 -6.40
C ILE A 222 15.28 15.23 -6.15
N THR A 223 14.99 14.01 -6.59
CA THR A 223 15.87 12.85 -6.39
C THR A 223 17.22 13.04 -7.09
N LEU A 224 17.22 13.53 -8.33
CA LEU A 224 18.43 13.83 -9.08
C LEU A 224 19.25 14.90 -8.36
N PHE A 225 18.62 15.97 -7.86
CA PHE A 225 19.29 16.99 -7.06
C PHE A 225 19.93 16.38 -5.80
N PHE A 226 19.24 15.51 -5.09
CA PHE A 226 19.77 14.82 -3.91
C PHE A 226 20.91 13.86 -4.19
N VAL A 227 20.95 13.24 -5.37
CA VAL A 227 22.04 12.33 -5.77
C VAL A 227 23.25 13.12 -6.28
N VAL A 228 23.01 14.14 -7.10
CA VAL A 228 24.04 14.93 -7.79
C VAL A 228 24.69 15.95 -6.85
N ALA A 229 23.93 16.64 -5.98
CA ALA A 229 24.48 17.68 -5.13
C ALA A 229 25.59 17.19 -4.19
N PRO A 230 25.48 16.03 -3.49
CA PRO A 230 26.59 15.47 -2.72
C PRO A 230 27.75 15.03 -3.60
N HIS A 231 27.49 14.55 -4.81
CA HIS A 231 28.52 14.12 -5.76
C HIS A 231 29.37 15.32 -6.25
N ILE A 232 28.70 16.43 -6.61
CA ILE A 232 29.35 17.69 -6.98
C ILE A 232 30.07 18.29 -5.78
N TYR A 233 29.43 18.32 -4.60
CA TYR A 233 30.04 18.84 -3.37
C TYR A 233 31.31 18.07 -2.99
N ARG A 234 31.29 16.73 -3.06
CA ARG A 234 32.49 15.90 -2.83
C ARG A 234 33.58 16.19 -3.87
N ARG A 235 33.23 16.30 -5.16
CA ARG A 235 34.20 16.61 -6.23
C ARG A 235 34.80 18.02 -6.10
N TYR A 236 34.02 18.99 -5.62
CA TYR A 236 34.49 20.34 -5.35
C TYR A 236 35.37 20.40 -4.09
N SER A 237 35.00 19.65 -3.04
CA SER A 237 35.80 19.54 -1.82
C SER A 237 37.13 18.81 -2.05
N THR A 238 37.17 17.75 -2.88
CA THR A 238 38.42 17.08 -3.25
C THR A 238 39.28 17.96 -4.14
N SER A 239 38.70 18.75 -5.04
CA SER A 239 39.43 19.80 -5.79
C SER A 239 40.06 20.83 -4.86
N LYS A 240 39.33 21.33 -3.85
CA LYS A 240 39.88 22.24 -2.83
C LYS A 240 40.97 21.58 -1.96
N PHE A 241 40.83 20.30 -1.64
CA PHE A 241 41.81 19.54 -0.85
C PHE A 241 43.10 19.27 -1.66
N ILE A 242 42.98 18.93 -2.95
CA ILE A 242 44.12 18.80 -3.87
C ILE A 242 44.82 20.16 -4.06
N ARG A 243 44.04 21.26 -4.14
CA ARG A 243 44.58 22.62 -4.24
C ARG A 243 45.22 23.12 -2.94
N ALA A 244 44.79 22.63 -1.77
CA ALA A 244 45.41 22.92 -0.48
C ALA A 244 46.72 22.12 -0.28
N ILE A 245 46.76 20.85 -0.70
CA ILE A 245 47.97 20.01 -0.67
C ILE A 245 49.03 20.53 -1.65
N CYS A 246 48.64 21.08 -2.81
CA CYS A 246 49.59 21.67 -3.76
C CYS A 246 50.09 23.07 -3.36
N CYS A 247 49.63 23.65 -2.24
CA CYS A 247 50.03 24.99 -1.76
C CYS A 247 50.69 24.98 -0.37
N GLN A 248 51.00 23.81 0.20
CA GLN A 248 51.86 23.70 1.37
C GLN A 248 53.12 22.92 1.00
N GLY A 249 54.21 23.68 0.81
CA GLY A 249 55.57 23.15 0.69
C GLY A 249 56.01 22.41 1.96
N PRO A 250 57.07 21.59 1.87
CA PRO A 250 57.43 20.62 2.89
C PRO A 250 58.12 21.30 4.08
N GLN A 251 57.67 21.02 5.29
CA GLN A 251 58.49 21.12 6.49
C GLN A 251 58.50 19.79 7.23
N ASN A 252 59.71 19.23 7.29
CA ASN A 252 60.08 18.07 8.09
C ASN A 252 59.97 18.40 9.58
N SER A 253 59.46 17.46 10.38
CA SER A 253 60.01 17.15 11.70
C SER A 253 59.55 15.76 12.15
N VAL A 254 60.54 14.94 12.44
CA VAL A 254 60.50 13.63 13.11
C VAL A 254 60.15 13.82 14.59
N ASP A 255 59.37 12.88 15.15
CA ASP A 255 59.35 12.36 16.55
C ASP A 255 58.07 11.48 16.66
N ASP A 256 58.15 10.16 16.65
CA ASP A 256 58.49 9.18 17.70
C ASP A 256 57.32 8.75 18.62
N ASP A 257 57.23 7.42 18.74
CA ASP A 257 56.50 6.45 19.57
C ASP A 257 55.15 6.77 20.30
N GLY A 258 54.27 5.74 20.33
CA GLY A 258 53.06 5.76 21.15
C GLY A 258 51.97 4.74 20.77
N THR A 259 52.19 3.46 21.10
CA THR A 259 51.16 2.49 21.57
C THR A 259 49.76 2.53 20.95
N HIS A 260 49.51 1.69 19.95
CA HIS A 260 48.17 1.30 19.53
C HIS A 260 47.52 0.35 20.56
N GLU A 261 46.84 0.92 21.56
CA GLU A 261 45.83 0.18 22.30
C GLU A 261 44.68 -0.21 21.36
N ALA A 262 44.56 -1.51 21.10
CA ALA A 262 43.42 -2.11 20.44
C ALA A 262 42.16 -1.88 21.27
N LYS A 263 41.39 -0.84 20.94
CA LYS A 263 40.02 -0.67 21.44
C LYS A 263 39.18 -1.85 20.98
N HIS A 264 38.97 -2.80 21.89
CA HIS A 264 37.98 -3.85 21.81
C HIS A 264 36.59 -3.22 21.69
N SER A 265 36.13 -2.94 20.46
CA SER A 265 34.76 -2.51 20.22
C SER A 265 33.84 -3.69 20.54
N THR A 266 33.13 -3.60 21.65
CA THR A 266 31.99 -4.48 21.96
C THR A 266 30.95 -4.30 20.85
N ASP A 267 30.99 -5.22 19.90
CA ASP A 267 30.25 -5.14 18.65
C ASP A 267 28.75 -5.23 18.95
N LYS A 268 28.07 -4.08 19.01
CA LYS A 268 26.62 -4.01 19.13
C LYS A 268 26.04 -4.79 17.94
N PRO A 269 25.04 -5.68 18.13
CA PRO A 269 24.51 -6.46 17.03
C PRO A 269 24.01 -5.53 15.93
N ALA A 270 24.70 -5.57 14.77
CA ALA A 270 24.39 -4.74 13.62
C ALA A 270 22.94 -4.96 13.18
N ARG A 271 22.15 -3.89 13.26
CA ARG A 271 20.74 -3.85 12.86
C ARG A 271 20.68 -3.81 11.33
N LEU A 272 19.86 -4.65 10.73
CA LEU A 272 19.74 -4.76 9.27
C LEU A 272 18.97 -3.55 8.71
N HIS A 273 19.67 -2.61 8.07
CA HIS A 273 19.08 -1.35 7.62
C HIS A 273 18.14 -1.55 6.43
N SER A 274 18.44 -2.48 5.51
CA SER A 274 17.55 -2.82 4.39
C SER A 274 16.17 -3.29 4.84
N LEU A 275 16.08 -4.04 5.95
CA LEU A 275 14.81 -4.53 6.47
C LEU A 275 13.93 -3.40 7.01
N ASP A 276 14.52 -2.44 7.72
CA ASP A 276 13.77 -1.26 8.19
C ASP A 276 13.39 -0.36 7.00
N ALA A 277 14.26 -0.20 6.00
CA ALA A 277 13.96 0.55 4.78
C ALA A 277 12.81 -0.09 3.99
N PHE A 278 12.81 -1.41 3.81
CA PHE A 278 11.72 -2.13 3.14
C PHE A 278 10.41 -1.94 3.90
N ARG A 279 10.43 -2.12 5.23
CA ARG A 279 9.23 -1.94 6.05
C ARG A 279 8.66 -0.53 5.90
N GLY A 280 9.52 0.47 5.94
CA GLY A 280 9.09 1.85 5.84
C GLY A 280 8.66 2.27 4.45
N PHE A 281 9.25 1.68 3.39
CA PHE A 281 8.80 1.84 2.02
C PHE A 281 7.37 1.30 1.86
N ALA A 282 7.12 0.06 2.30
CA ALA A 282 5.78 -0.51 2.29
C ALA A 282 4.78 0.34 3.09
N LEU A 283 5.19 0.90 4.24
CA LEU A 283 4.36 1.79 5.04
C LEU A 283 4.05 3.13 4.36
N THR A 284 5.02 3.66 3.60
CA THR A 284 4.85 4.92 2.87
C THR A 284 3.85 4.74 1.75
N VAL A 285 3.96 3.64 0.99
CA VAL A 285 2.98 3.27 -0.05
C VAL A 285 1.60 3.06 0.57
N MET A 286 1.52 2.35 1.70
CA MET A 286 0.28 2.13 2.45
C MET A 286 -0.46 3.42 2.81
N VAL A 287 0.27 4.40 3.36
CA VAL A 287 -0.31 5.70 3.73
C VAL A 287 -0.81 6.44 2.49
N PHE A 288 -0.02 6.45 1.42
CA PHE A 288 -0.39 7.10 0.17
C PHE A 288 -1.68 6.53 -0.45
N VAL A 289 -1.79 5.20 -0.53
CA VAL A 289 -2.99 4.55 -1.10
C VAL A 289 -4.20 4.69 -0.17
N ASN A 290 -4.01 4.71 1.15
CA ASN A 290 -5.12 4.95 2.08
C ASN A 290 -5.70 6.36 2.00
N TYR A 291 -4.91 7.36 1.58
CA TYR A 291 -5.42 8.68 1.22
C TYR A 291 -6.09 8.73 -0.16
N GLY A 292 -6.31 7.58 -0.79
CA GLY A 292 -6.94 7.44 -2.11
C GLY A 292 -5.97 7.43 -3.29
N GLY A 293 -4.66 7.58 -3.07
CA GLY A 293 -3.64 7.53 -4.12
C GLY A 293 -3.87 8.54 -5.25
N GLY A 294 -4.48 9.69 -4.96
CA GLY A 294 -4.87 10.66 -5.99
C GLY A 294 -6.12 10.32 -6.79
N GLY A 295 -6.90 9.30 -6.39
CA GLY A 295 -8.15 8.91 -7.04
C GLY A 295 -7.99 7.95 -8.22
N TYR A 296 -6.75 7.63 -8.63
CA TYR A 296 -6.50 6.79 -9.79
C TYR A 296 -6.82 5.32 -9.55
N TRP A 297 -7.40 4.68 -10.56
CA TRP A 297 -7.81 3.26 -10.51
C TRP A 297 -6.65 2.29 -10.18
N PHE A 298 -5.43 2.55 -10.65
CA PHE A 298 -4.28 1.65 -10.43
C PHE A 298 -3.66 1.74 -9.02
N PHE A 299 -4.05 2.76 -8.23
CA PHE A 299 -3.75 2.84 -6.79
C PHE A 299 -4.89 2.34 -5.92
N GLN A 300 -6.05 2.00 -6.50
CA GLN A 300 -7.16 1.34 -5.81
C GLN A 300 -6.98 -0.18 -5.89
N HIS A 301 -7.65 -0.90 -4.99
CA HIS A 301 -7.62 -2.37 -5.00
C HIS A 301 -8.32 -2.95 -6.23
N ALA A 302 -7.82 -4.09 -6.72
CA ALA A 302 -8.52 -4.84 -7.76
C ALA A 302 -9.95 -5.23 -7.29
N PRO A 303 -10.98 -5.08 -8.14
CA PRO A 303 -12.34 -5.55 -7.87
C PRO A 303 -12.42 -7.02 -7.44
N TRP A 304 -11.71 -7.92 -8.14
CA TRP A 304 -11.64 -9.33 -7.77
C TRP A 304 -10.31 -9.99 -8.12
N ASN A 305 -10.11 -10.31 -9.40
CA ASN A 305 -8.85 -10.83 -9.92
C ASN A 305 -7.96 -9.68 -10.42
N GLY A 306 -6.66 -9.92 -10.41
CA GLY A 306 -5.64 -8.96 -10.82
C GLY A 306 -4.81 -8.44 -9.65
N LEU A 307 -3.86 -7.57 -9.98
CA LEU A 307 -2.89 -7.05 -9.03
C LEU A 307 -2.69 -5.55 -9.26
N THR A 308 -2.99 -4.75 -8.24
CA THR A 308 -2.78 -3.29 -8.23
C THR A 308 -1.71 -2.90 -7.21
N VAL A 309 -1.29 -1.64 -7.20
CA VAL A 309 -0.24 -1.16 -6.27
C VAL A 309 -0.66 -1.32 -4.80
N ALA A 310 -1.93 -1.09 -4.50
CA ALA A 310 -2.45 -1.19 -3.13
C ALA A 310 -2.44 -2.64 -2.61
N ASP A 311 -2.53 -3.63 -3.51
CA ASP A 311 -2.52 -5.04 -3.15
C ASP A 311 -1.13 -5.51 -2.71
N LEU A 312 -0.05 -4.84 -3.14
CA LEU A 312 1.32 -5.25 -2.82
C LEU A 312 1.70 -5.09 -1.34
N VAL A 313 1.11 -4.09 -0.69
CA VAL A 313 1.54 -3.56 0.60
C VAL A 313 1.43 -4.61 1.71
N MET A 314 0.26 -5.24 1.83
CA MET A 314 -0.02 -6.10 2.97
C MET A 314 0.85 -7.37 2.97
N PRO A 315 0.98 -8.13 1.86
CA PRO A 315 1.91 -9.27 1.80
C PRO A 315 3.37 -8.89 2.11
N TRP A 316 3.85 -7.74 1.62
CA TRP A 316 5.19 -7.26 1.95
C TRP A 316 5.38 -7.09 3.47
N PHE A 317 4.38 -6.57 4.17
CA PHE A 317 4.42 -6.50 5.63
C PHE A 317 4.44 -7.88 6.29
N VAL A 318 3.63 -8.83 5.82
CA VAL A 318 3.61 -10.19 6.37
C VAL A 318 4.97 -10.86 6.20
N PHE A 319 5.58 -10.74 5.02
CA PHE A 319 6.92 -11.24 4.73
C PHE A 319 7.98 -10.64 5.67
N ILE A 320 7.99 -9.32 5.83
CA ILE A 320 8.93 -8.62 6.71
C ILE A 320 8.74 -9.03 8.18
N ILE A 321 7.50 -9.26 8.63
CA ILE A 321 7.21 -9.78 9.97
C ILE A 321 7.89 -11.15 10.14
N GLY A 322 7.76 -12.05 9.17
CA GLY A 322 8.44 -13.34 9.15
C GLY A 322 9.95 -13.24 9.27
N THR A 323 10.58 -12.41 8.43
CA THR A 323 12.04 -12.16 8.48
C THR A 323 12.45 -11.61 9.85
N SER A 324 11.64 -10.70 10.41
CA SER A 324 11.88 -10.07 11.71
C SER A 324 11.77 -11.06 12.87
N VAL A 325 10.85 -12.03 12.82
CA VAL A 325 10.72 -13.09 13.84
C VAL A 325 12.03 -13.86 13.95
N VAL A 326 12.57 -14.34 12.84
CA VAL A 326 13.81 -15.13 12.82
C VAL A 326 15.00 -14.35 13.36
N LEU A 327 15.17 -13.09 12.95
CA LEU A 327 16.27 -12.23 13.46
C LEU A 327 16.11 -11.89 14.95
N ALA A 328 14.89 -11.62 15.40
CA ALA A 328 14.61 -11.29 16.81
C ALA A 328 14.84 -12.50 17.73
N PHE A 329 14.43 -13.69 17.30
CA PHE A 329 14.62 -14.93 18.05
C PHE A 329 16.09 -15.26 18.25
N ARG A 330 16.90 -15.19 17.19
CA ARG A 330 18.36 -15.38 17.30
C ARG A 330 19.00 -14.39 18.28
N SER A 331 18.50 -13.16 18.34
CA SER A 331 18.96 -12.19 19.34
C SER A 331 18.53 -12.53 20.77
N MET A 332 17.36 -13.15 20.95
CA MET A 332 16.84 -13.54 22.27
C MET A 332 17.52 -14.80 22.80
N GLN A 333 17.83 -15.76 21.92
CA GLN A 333 18.60 -16.96 22.27
C GLN A 333 20.01 -16.60 22.78
N ARG A 334 20.71 -15.67 22.11
CA ARG A 334 22.02 -15.17 22.58
C ARG A 334 21.97 -14.54 23.97
N ARG A 335 20.80 -14.11 24.44
CA ARG A 335 20.57 -13.54 25.77
C ARG A 335 20.12 -14.60 26.79
N GLY A 336 20.04 -15.88 26.41
CA GLY A 336 19.68 -16.97 27.32
C GLY A 336 18.22 -16.93 27.81
N ILE A 337 17.29 -16.30 27.07
CA ILE A 337 15.89 -16.18 27.50
C ILE A 337 15.21 -17.56 27.48
N ASN A 338 14.52 -17.91 28.57
CA ASN A 338 13.81 -19.19 28.67
C ASN A 338 12.59 -19.26 27.72
N ARG A 339 12.26 -20.47 27.25
CA ARG A 339 11.13 -20.74 26.32
C ARG A 339 9.78 -20.25 26.86
N LEU A 340 9.50 -20.47 28.15
CA LEU A 340 8.24 -20.02 28.76
C LEU A 340 8.12 -18.48 28.80
N GLN A 341 9.22 -17.80 29.11
CA GLN A 341 9.26 -16.33 29.09
C GLN A 341 9.05 -15.78 27.68
N LEU A 342 9.60 -16.48 26.68
CA LEU A 342 9.42 -16.17 25.28
C LEU A 342 7.97 -16.35 24.84
N LEU A 343 7.33 -17.49 25.17
CA LEU A 343 5.92 -17.74 24.89
C LEU A 343 5.02 -16.68 25.53
N ARG A 344 5.23 -16.36 26.82
CA ARG A 344 4.47 -15.29 27.50
C ARG A 344 4.59 -13.94 26.78
N LYS A 345 5.81 -13.60 26.33
CA LYS A 345 6.08 -12.34 25.63
C LYS A 345 5.43 -12.30 24.24
N ILE A 346 5.45 -13.42 23.52
CA ILE A 346 4.81 -13.57 22.21
C ILE A 346 3.29 -13.43 22.37
N SER A 347 2.68 -14.21 23.27
CA SER A 347 1.24 -14.18 23.51
C SER A 347 0.76 -12.81 23.94
N TRP A 348 1.46 -12.13 24.85
CA TRP A 348 1.12 -10.76 25.25
C TRP A 348 1.14 -9.79 24.06
N ARG A 349 2.19 -9.85 23.23
CA ARG A 349 2.29 -8.99 22.04
C ARG A 349 1.16 -9.28 21.05
N THR A 350 0.82 -10.55 20.84
CA THR A 350 -0.30 -10.94 19.98
C THR A 350 -1.61 -10.39 20.51
N VAL A 351 -1.93 -10.60 21.79
CA VAL A 351 -3.16 -10.08 22.42
C VAL A 351 -3.24 -8.55 22.27
N VAL A 352 -2.15 -7.83 22.50
CA VAL A 352 -2.10 -6.37 22.31
C VAL A 352 -2.40 -5.98 20.85
N LEU A 353 -1.85 -6.68 19.86
CA LEU A 353 -2.12 -6.40 18.45
C LEU A 353 -3.57 -6.71 18.06
N LEU A 354 -4.15 -7.81 18.56
CA LEU A 354 -5.54 -8.18 18.33
C LEU A 354 -6.50 -7.14 18.92
N LEU A 355 -6.28 -6.75 20.18
CA LEU A 355 -7.09 -5.74 20.87
C LEU A 355 -6.99 -4.37 20.21
N LEU A 356 -5.78 -3.95 19.85
CA LEU A 356 -5.53 -2.69 19.16
C LEU A 356 -6.20 -2.68 17.77
N GLY A 357 -6.14 -3.80 17.05
CA GLY A 357 -6.86 -3.99 15.79
C GLY A 357 -8.37 -3.90 15.95
N PHE A 358 -8.93 -4.60 16.94
CA PHE A 358 -10.36 -4.60 17.22
C PHE A 358 -10.88 -3.21 17.58
N CYS A 359 -10.16 -2.47 18.42
CA CYS A 359 -10.53 -1.10 18.79
C CYS A 359 -10.50 -0.14 17.60
N PHE A 360 -9.50 -0.22 16.71
CA PHE A 360 -9.44 0.68 15.56
C PHE A 360 -10.47 0.33 14.49
N LEU A 361 -10.66 -0.95 14.22
CA LEU A 361 -11.58 -1.39 13.19
C LEU A 361 -13.03 -0.96 13.49
N ASN A 362 -13.40 -0.89 14.76
CA ASN A 362 -14.75 -0.55 15.23
C ASN A 362 -14.87 0.88 15.76
N TYR A 363 -13.86 1.72 15.49
CA TYR A 363 -13.88 3.13 15.84
C TYR A 363 -14.76 3.91 14.85
N SER A 364 -15.80 4.58 15.36
CA SER A 364 -16.64 5.50 14.58
C SER A 364 -16.53 6.91 15.16
N PRO A 365 -16.17 7.93 14.37
CA PRO A 365 -16.21 9.32 14.82
C PRO A 365 -17.59 9.79 15.29
N ARG A 366 -18.68 9.15 14.81
CA ARG A 366 -20.07 9.45 15.20
C ARG A 366 -20.53 8.71 16.46
N ASP A 367 -20.23 7.42 16.56
CA ASP A 367 -20.80 6.55 17.61
C ASP A 367 -19.84 6.26 18.76
N GLY A 368 -18.61 6.79 18.68
CA GLY A 368 -17.58 6.61 19.71
C GLY A 368 -16.66 5.42 19.47
N PRO A 369 -15.94 4.95 20.50
CA PRO A 369 -14.86 3.97 20.35
C PRO A 369 -15.32 2.54 20.00
N LEU A 370 -16.60 2.22 20.17
CA LEU A 370 -17.16 0.93 19.79
C LEU A 370 -18.55 1.14 19.21
N SER A 371 -18.68 1.08 17.89
CA SER A 371 -19.99 1.10 17.24
C SER A 371 -20.54 -0.31 17.12
N TRP A 372 -21.62 -0.60 17.84
CA TRP A 372 -22.28 -1.91 17.84
C TRP A 372 -23.04 -2.19 16.53
N SER A 373 -23.39 -1.16 15.76
CA SER A 373 -24.15 -1.28 14.51
C SER A 373 -23.30 -1.68 13.29
N TRP A 374 -21.97 -1.55 13.37
CA TRP A 374 -21.02 -1.91 12.31
C TRP A 374 -19.85 -2.74 12.83
N LEU A 375 -20.13 -3.64 13.79
CA LEU A 375 -19.10 -4.48 14.37
C LEU A 375 -18.44 -5.34 13.28
N ARG A 376 -17.12 -5.21 13.11
CA ARG A 376 -16.31 -6.07 12.24
C ARG A 376 -15.27 -6.80 13.09
N ILE A 377 -15.21 -8.12 12.94
CA ILE A 377 -14.28 -8.99 13.68
C ILE A 377 -12.96 -9.19 12.91
N PRO A 378 -12.98 -9.73 11.67
CA PRO A 378 -11.77 -9.91 10.87
C PRO A 378 -11.22 -8.56 10.40
N GLY A 379 -9.90 -8.40 10.51
CA GLY A 379 -9.21 -7.19 10.09
C GLY A 379 -7.73 -7.39 9.92
N VAL A 380 -7.09 -6.40 9.29
CA VAL A 380 -5.68 -6.49 8.89
C VAL A 380 -4.77 -6.76 10.09
N LEU A 381 -4.91 -6.02 11.20
CA LEU A 381 -4.05 -6.25 12.38
C LEU A 381 -4.34 -7.58 13.05
N GLN A 382 -5.60 -8.04 13.03
CA GLN A 382 -5.99 -9.33 13.59
C GLN A 382 -5.26 -10.45 12.85
N ARG A 383 -5.30 -10.42 11.52
CA ARG A 383 -4.58 -11.37 10.66
C ARG A 383 -3.07 -11.28 10.84
N LEU A 384 -2.50 -10.07 10.89
CA LEU A 384 -1.06 -9.88 11.15
C LEU A 384 -0.65 -10.42 12.53
N GLY A 385 -1.46 -10.19 13.56
CA GLY A 385 -1.25 -10.67 14.92
C GLY A 385 -1.28 -12.20 15.01
N PHE A 386 -2.29 -12.82 14.38
CA PHE A 386 -2.41 -14.28 14.32
C PHE A 386 -1.27 -14.92 13.53
N THR A 387 -0.92 -14.34 12.37
CA THR A 387 0.22 -14.80 11.56
C THR A 387 1.51 -14.73 12.37
N TYR A 388 1.79 -13.59 13.03
CA TYR A 388 2.94 -13.43 13.92
C TYR A 388 2.98 -14.48 15.02
N PHE A 389 1.83 -14.80 15.62
CA PHE A 389 1.71 -15.80 16.68
C PHE A 389 2.11 -17.19 16.18
N VAL A 390 1.51 -17.66 15.08
CA VAL A 390 1.81 -18.99 14.51
C VAL A 390 3.27 -19.11 14.10
N LEU A 391 3.83 -18.12 13.40
CA LEU A 391 5.25 -18.12 13.00
C LEU A 391 6.19 -18.14 14.21
N SER A 392 5.85 -17.38 15.26
CA SER A 392 6.63 -17.35 16.49
C SER A 392 6.55 -18.68 17.26
N LEU A 393 5.40 -19.36 17.25
CA LEU A 393 5.27 -20.71 17.83
C LEU A 393 6.10 -21.72 17.05
N LEU A 394 5.99 -21.73 15.72
CA LEU A 394 6.80 -22.59 14.84
C LEU A 394 8.29 -22.41 15.13
N GLN A 395 8.75 -21.16 15.22
CA GLN A 395 10.13 -20.86 15.56
C GLN A 395 10.51 -21.28 16.98
N THR A 396 9.60 -21.20 17.97
CA THR A 396 9.90 -21.56 19.37
C THR A 396 10.10 -23.07 19.55
N PHE A 397 9.24 -23.88 18.92
CA PHE A 397 9.25 -25.34 19.09
C PHE A 397 10.31 -26.03 18.24
N TRP A 398 10.48 -25.61 16.98
CA TRP A 398 11.45 -26.19 16.04
C TRP A 398 12.62 -25.25 15.78
N ASP A 399 13.14 -24.65 16.85
CA ASP A 399 14.36 -23.84 16.77
C ASP A 399 15.60 -24.73 16.74
N GLN A 400 16.53 -24.44 15.84
CA GLN A 400 17.82 -25.12 15.78
C GLN A 400 18.84 -24.30 16.57
N LYS A 401 19.39 -24.91 17.63
CA LYS A 401 20.30 -24.25 18.59
C LYS A 401 21.73 -24.10 18.05
N GLU A 402 22.15 -25.00 17.17
CA GLU A 402 23.51 -25.05 16.65
C GLU A 402 23.45 -25.10 15.11
N ILE A 403 24.04 -24.09 14.46
CA ILE A 403 24.26 -24.17 13.02
C ILE A 403 25.50 -25.05 12.87
N PRO A 404 25.40 -26.22 12.21
CA PRO A 404 26.56 -27.10 12.04
C PRO A 404 27.70 -26.34 11.35
N LEU A 405 28.92 -26.56 11.85
CA LEU A 405 30.14 -26.02 11.25
C LEU A 405 30.20 -26.44 9.78
N LYS A 406 30.74 -25.53 8.97
CA LYS A 406 30.58 -25.46 7.52
C LYS A 406 31.37 -26.57 6.82
N GLU A 407 30.90 -27.81 6.90
CA GLU A 407 31.37 -28.89 6.05
C GLU A 407 30.80 -28.75 4.64
N TYR A 408 31.64 -28.93 3.62
CA TYR A 408 31.26 -28.71 2.22
C TYR A 408 30.52 -29.95 1.68
N HIS A 409 29.23 -30.08 2.01
CA HIS A 409 28.37 -31.15 1.50
C HIS A 409 27.68 -30.75 0.19
N TRP A 410 27.39 -31.72 -0.68
CA TRP A 410 26.69 -31.48 -1.95
C TRP A 410 25.25 -30.96 -1.77
N TRP A 411 24.66 -31.18 -0.59
CA TRP A 411 23.35 -30.65 -0.19
C TRP A 411 23.39 -29.21 0.36
N ASN A 412 24.56 -28.55 0.42
CA ASN A 412 24.71 -27.16 0.91
C ASN A 412 23.70 -26.15 0.32
N PRO A 413 23.27 -26.25 -0.96
CA PRO A 413 22.26 -25.35 -1.51
C PRO A 413 20.88 -25.47 -0.83
N ILE A 414 20.53 -26.66 -0.32
CA ILE A 414 19.22 -27.01 0.25
C ILE A 414 19.30 -27.19 1.77
N GLN A 415 20.49 -27.04 2.36
CA GLN A 415 20.74 -27.28 3.77
C GLN A 415 19.85 -26.45 4.71
N ASP A 416 19.47 -25.23 4.32
CA ASP A 416 18.50 -24.40 5.03
C ASP A 416 17.08 -24.97 4.96
N LEU A 417 16.68 -25.67 3.91
CA LEU A 417 15.39 -26.37 3.88
C LEU A 417 15.45 -27.64 4.73
N VAL A 418 16.52 -28.43 4.58
CA VAL A 418 16.70 -29.70 5.31
C VAL A 418 16.76 -29.45 6.82
N LEU A 419 17.49 -28.41 7.26
CA LEU A 419 17.63 -28.10 8.68
C LEU A 419 16.29 -27.71 9.34
N TYR A 420 15.39 -27.09 8.59
CA TYR A 420 14.08 -26.63 9.06
C TYR A 420 12.91 -27.46 8.47
N TRP A 421 13.16 -28.71 8.09
CA TRP A 421 12.17 -29.61 7.46
C TRP A 421 10.85 -29.76 8.24
N PRO A 422 10.81 -29.78 9.60
CA PRO A 422 9.53 -29.95 10.30
C PRO A 422 8.63 -28.72 10.13
N GLN A 423 9.23 -27.52 10.04
CA GLN A 423 8.47 -26.30 9.80
C GLN A 423 7.89 -26.31 8.38
N TRP A 424 8.68 -26.76 7.39
CA TRP A 424 8.19 -26.94 6.01
C TRP A 424 7.04 -27.95 5.94
N LEU A 425 7.13 -29.07 6.65
CA LEU A 425 6.05 -30.06 6.70
C LEU A 425 4.74 -29.44 7.22
N ILE A 426 4.79 -28.69 8.31
CA ILE A 426 3.59 -28.05 8.88
C ILE A 426 2.98 -27.04 7.90
N ILE A 427 3.82 -26.22 7.26
CA ILE A 427 3.35 -25.21 6.28
C ILE A 427 2.76 -25.88 5.05
N THR A 428 3.37 -26.96 4.54
CA THR A 428 2.82 -27.74 3.43
C THR A 428 1.49 -28.40 3.81
N LEU A 429 1.35 -28.92 5.03
CA LEU A 429 0.07 -29.47 5.52
C LEU A 429 -1.02 -28.41 5.59
N LEU A 430 -0.69 -27.19 6.03
CA LEU A 430 -1.62 -26.06 6.04
C LEU A 430 -2.05 -25.65 4.62
N GLU A 431 -1.11 -25.64 3.67
CA GLU A 431 -1.43 -25.35 2.27
C GLU A 431 -2.29 -26.44 1.62
N ILE A 432 -1.98 -27.72 1.89
CA ILE A 432 -2.81 -28.85 1.44
C ILE A 432 -4.22 -28.73 2.02
N LEU A 433 -4.35 -28.38 3.30
CA LEU A 433 -5.64 -28.15 3.93
C LEU A 433 -6.40 -27.00 3.25
N TRP A 434 -5.72 -25.90 2.93
CA TRP A 434 -6.31 -24.77 2.19
C TRP A 434 -6.81 -25.18 0.81
N LEU A 435 -6.01 -25.94 0.05
CA LEU A 435 -6.40 -26.47 -1.27
C LEU A 435 -7.58 -27.43 -1.17
N CYS A 436 -7.56 -28.35 -0.20
CA CYS A 436 -8.66 -29.29 0.04
C CYS A 436 -9.96 -28.55 0.36
N ILE A 437 -9.92 -27.57 1.27
CA ILE A 437 -11.11 -26.78 1.62
C ILE A 437 -11.61 -25.98 0.41
N THR A 438 -10.70 -25.34 -0.33
CA THR A 438 -11.06 -24.48 -1.45
C THR A 438 -11.69 -25.25 -2.62
N PHE A 439 -11.17 -26.43 -2.94
CA PHE A 439 -11.58 -27.18 -4.13
C PHE A 439 -12.55 -28.35 -3.88
N LEU A 440 -12.52 -28.95 -2.69
CA LEU A 440 -13.30 -30.16 -2.39
C LEU A 440 -14.53 -29.89 -1.53
N MET A 441 -14.62 -28.75 -0.83
CA MET A 441 -15.78 -28.44 0.01
C MET A 441 -17.01 -28.15 -0.86
N PRO A 442 -18.12 -28.89 -0.69
CA PRO A 442 -19.36 -28.59 -1.39
C PRO A 442 -20.03 -27.36 -0.76
N VAL A 443 -20.36 -26.36 -1.58
CA VAL A 443 -21.10 -25.16 -1.16
C VAL A 443 -22.47 -25.19 -1.83
N PRO A 444 -23.57 -24.93 -1.09
CA PRO A 444 -24.91 -25.00 -1.66
C PRO A 444 -25.08 -24.04 -2.84
N ASN A 445 -25.65 -24.53 -3.93
CA ASN A 445 -25.92 -23.77 -5.17
C ASN A 445 -24.68 -23.23 -5.90
N CYS A 446 -23.47 -23.72 -5.58
CA CYS A 446 -22.23 -23.30 -6.20
C CYS A 446 -21.48 -24.51 -6.77
N PRO A 447 -20.75 -24.36 -7.89
CA PRO A 447 -19.90 -25.43 -8.40
C PRO A 447 -18.75 -25.67 -7.42
N THR A 448 -18.30 -26.92 -7.32
CA THR A 448 -17.14 -27.28 -6.49
C THR A 448 -15.89 -26.57 -7.01
N GLY A 449 -15.12 -25.96 -6.12
CA GLY A 449 -13.94 -25.18 -6.48
C GLY A 449 -14.21 -23.79 -7.08
N TYR A 450 -15.39 -23.21 -6.86
CA TYR A 450 -15.70 -21.85 -7.32
C TYR A 450 -14.81 -20.79 -6.66
N LEU A 451 -14.09 -20.00 -7.47
CA LEU A 451 -13.21 -18.89 -7.04
C LEU A 451 -13.72 -17.50 -7.47
N GLY A 452 -14.88 -17.43 -8.11
CA GLY A 452 -15.40 -16.20 -8.70
C GLY A 452 -16.05 -15.24 -7.69
N ALA A 453 -16.34 -14.03 -8.17
CA ALA A 453 -16.98 -12.98 -7.38
C ALA A 453 -18.49 -13.23 -7.16
N GLY A 454 -19.12 -14.12 -7.93
CA GLY A 454 -20.58 -14.25 -7.98
C GLY A 454 -21.25 -13.01 -8.58
N GLY A 455 -22.47 -12.72 -8.12
CA GLY A 455 -23.27 -11.61 -8.66
C GLY A 455 -23.57 -11.77 -10.16
N ILE A 456 -23.29 -10.73 -10.95
CA ILE A 456 -23.48 -10.74 -12.42
C ILE A 456 -22.33 -11.41 -13.19
N GLY A 457 -21.26 -11.81 -12.50
CA GLY A 457 -20.12 -12.52 -13.10
C GLY A 457 -20.47 -13.95 -13.51
N ASP A 458 -19.60 -14.58 -14.30
CA ASP A 458 -19.83 -15.94 -14.85
C ASP A 458 -21.21 -16.09 -15.53
N ASN A 459 -21.59 -15.08 -16.31
CA ASN A 459 -22.88 -14.93 -16.99
C ASN A 459 -24.09 -14.94 -16.03
N GLY A 460 -23.89 -14.54 -14.77
CA GLY A 460 -24.96 -14.45 -13.76
C GLY A 460 -25.44 -15.82 -13.25
N LEU A 461 -24.70 -16.90 -13.53
CA LEU A 461 -25.09 -18.26 -13.14
C LEU A 461 -25.04 -18.49 -11.62
N TYR A 462 -24.15 -17.80 -10.91
CA TYR A 462 -23.84 -18.07 -9.50
C TYR A 462 -23.93 -16.81 -8.61
N PRO A 463 -25.09 -16.14 -8.53
CA PRO A 463 -25.21 -14.82 -7.90
C PRO A 463 -24.87 -14.83 -6.40
N ASN A 464 -25.21 -15.92 -5.70
CA ASN A 464 -25.02 -16.07 -4.25
C ASN A 464 -23.71 -16.77 -3.85
N CYS A 465 -22.78 -16.96 -4.79
CA CYS A 465 -21.56 -17.76 -4.58
C CYS A 465 -20.30 -16.93 -4.34
N THR A 466 -20.41 -15.66 -3.96
CA THR A 466 -19.26 -14.75 -3.79
C THR A 466 -18.15 -15.37 -2.93
N GLY A 467 -16.99 -15.62 -3.53
CA GLY A 467 -15.82 -16.18 -2.87
C GLY A 467 -15.90 -17.68 -2.54
N GLY A 468 -16.89 -18.40 -3.06
CA GLY A 468 -17.04 -19.85 -2.93
C GLY A 468 -16.92 -20.34 -1.48
N ALA A 469 -16.07 -21.35 -1.25
CA ALA A 469 -15.83 -21.95 0.06
C ALA A 469 -15.31 -20.92 1.09
N ALA A 470 -14.43 -20.00 0.69
CA ALA A 470 -13.88 -18.98 1.59
C ALA A 470 -14.98 -18.09 2.17
N GLY A 471 -15.79 -17.51 1.28
CA GLY A 471 -16.90 -16.66 1.69
C GLY A 471 -17.96 -17.42 2.49
N TYR A 472 -18.22 -18.69 2.15
CA TYR A 472 -19.18 -19.52 2.89
C TYR A 472 -18.74 -19.77 4.34
N ILE A 473 -17.48 -20.13 4.55
CA ILE A 473 -16.90 -20.33 5.89
C ILE A 473 -16.93 -19.03 6.70
N ASP A 474 -16.55 -17.91 6.10
CA ASP A 474 -16.51 -16.63 6.80
C ASP A 474 -17.91 -16.19 7.26
N ARG A 475 -18.95 -16.39 6.43
CA ARG A 475 -20.35 -16.12 6.79
C ARG A 475 -20.84 -17.02 7.91
N TRP A 476 -20.44 -18.29 7.90
CA TRP A 476 -20.78 -19.23 8.96
C TRP A 476 -20.14 -18.88 10.31
N ILE A 477 -18.88 -18.40 10.31
CA ILE A 477 -18.13 -18.08 11.52
C ILE A 477 -18.47 -16.69 12.06
N PHE A 478 -18.55 -15.67 11.19
CA PHE A 478 -18.65 -14.26 11.60
C PHE A 478 -20.07 -13.68 11.48
N GLY A 479 -20.97 -14.31 10.71
CA GLY A 479 -22.31 -13.80 10.47
C GLY A 479 -22.32 -12.37 9.91
N ASP A 480 -23.11 -11.49 10.52
CA ASP A 480 -23.23 -10.08 10.12
C ASP A 480 -22.01 -9.21 10.47
N ASN A 481 -21.05 -9.75 11.23
CA ASN A 481 -19.89 -9.00 11.73
C ASN A 481 -18.71 -8.97 10.73
N MET A 482 -19.03 -8.95 9.44
CA MET A 482 -18.10 -8.97 8.31
C MET A 482 -18.02 -7.61 7.62
N TYR A 483 -17.05 -7.46 6.73
CA TYR A 483 -16.95 -6.29 5.88
C TYR A 483 -18.16 -6.11 4.94
N ARG A 484 -18.83 -4.96 5.03
CA ARG A 484 -20.08 -4.68 4.30
C ARG A 484 -19.90 -4.15 2.87
N TYR A 485 -18.69 -3.71 2.52
CA TYR A 485 -18.39 -3.04 1.26
C TYR A 485 -17.17 -3.68 0.57
N PRO A 486 -17.20 -4.98 0.23
CA PRO A 486 -16.10 -5.61 -0.50
C PRO A 486 -15.92 -4.99 -1.88
N THR A 487 -14.70 -5.05 -2.42
CA THR A 487 -14.34 -4.41 -3.71
C THR A 487 -15.12 -4.98 -4.89
N CYS A 488 -15.59 -6.23 -4.80
CA CYS A 488 -16.43 -6.84 -5.83
C CYS A 488 -17.87 -6.32 -5.87
N LYS A 489 -18.36 -5.65 -4.82
CA LYS A 489 -19.77 -5.27 -4.69
C LYS A 489 -20.23 -4.31 -5.79
N GLU A 490 -19.42 -3.30 -6.07
CA GLU A 490 -19.74 -2.27 -7.08
C GLU A 490 -19.61 -2.83 -8.49
N MET A 491 -18.55 -3.58 -8.78
CA MET A 491 -18.29 -4.09 -10.14
C MET A 491 -19.18 -5.28 -10.53
N TYR A 492 -19.40 -6.22 -9.60
CA TYR A 492 -20.13 -7.47 -9.87
C TYR A 492 -21.56 -7.47 -9.29
N HIS A 493 -22.03 -6.36 -8.72
CA HIS A 493 -23.35 -6.24 -8.10
C HIS A 493 -23.64 -7.38 -7.10
N THR A 494 -22.63 -7.79 -6.32
CA THR A 494 -22.77 -8.93 -5.41
C THR A 494 -23.68 -8.58 -4.23
N THR A 495 -24.63 -9.46 -3.92
CA THR A 495 -25.56 -9.32 -2.79
C THR A 495 -24.99 -9.86 -1.48
N GLN A 496 -24.09 -10.84 -1.56
CA GLN A 496 -23.55 -11.53 -0.39
C GLN A 496 -22.37 -10.77 0.24
N PRO A 497 -22.28 -10.69 1.59
CA PRO A 497 -21.14 -10.08 2.26
C PRO A 497 -19.89 -10.94 2.06
N PHE A 498 -18.72 -10.33 1.93
CA PHE A 498 -17.44 -11.04 1.77
C PHE A 498 -16.34 -10.29 2.50
N ASP A 499 -15.52 -10.99 3.29
CA ASP A 499 -14.43 -10.38 4.03
C ASP A 499 -13.07 -10.83 3.47
N PRO A 500 -12.26 -9.92 2.91
CA PRO A 500 -10.93 -10.28 2.40
C PRO A 500 -9.95 -10.65 3.53
N GLU A 501 -10.29 -10.31 4.78
CA GLU A 501 -9.52 -10.59 6.00
C GLU A 501 -9.98 -11.87 6.74
N GLY A 502 -10.78 -12.71 6.08
CA GLY A 502 -11.35 -13.95 6.62
C GLY A 502 -10.37 -15.06 7.02
N VAL A 503 -10.93 -16.17 7.49
CA VAL A 503 -10.20 -17.30 8.11
C VAL A 503 -9.32 -18.00 7.09
N LEU A 504 -9.88 -18.34 5.92
CA LEU A 504 -9.18 -19.14 4.93
C LEU A 504 -7.96 -18.39 4.36
N GLY A 505 -8.09 -17.08 4.10
CA GLY A 505 -6.97 -16.24 3.68
C GLY A 505 -5.88 -16.07 4.74
N THR A 506 -6.18 -16.31 6.03
CA THR A 506 -5.19 -16.28 7.10
C THR A 506 -4.21 -17.44 7.02
N ILE A 507 -4.61 -18.60 6.49
CA ILE A 507 -3.71 -19.73 6.22
C ILE A 507 -2.62 -19.30 5.22
N ASN A 508 -3.02 -18.69 4.12
CA ASN A 508 -2.11 -18.21 3.08
C ASN A 508 -1.26 -17.02 3.55
N SER A 509 -1.75 -16.22 4.50
CA SER A 509 -0.93 -15.24 5.22
C SER A 509 0.19 -15.91 6.04
N ILE A 510 -0.06 -17.04 6.69
CA ILE A 510 0.98 -17.80 7.40
C ILE A 510 2.05 -18.30 6.42
N VAL A 511 1.64 -18.81 5.25
CA VAL A 511 2.57 -19.23 4.19
C VAL A 511 3.44 -18.05 3.73
N MET A 512 2.83 -16.89 3.45
CA MET A 512 3.56 -15.67 3.06
C MET A 512 4.58 -15.23 4.13
N GLY A 513 4.18 -15.27 5.40
CA GLY A 513 5.07 -14.92 6.50
C GLY A 513 6.17 -15.97 6.71
N PHE A 514 5.90 -17.23 6.43
CA PHE A 514 6.92 -18.28 6.46
C PHE A 514 7.95 -18.13 5.35
N LEU A 515 7.56 -17.71 4.13
CA LEU A 515 8.52 -17.29 3.09
C LEU A 515 9.43 -16.16 3.59
N GLY A 516 8.87 -15.22 4.37
CA GLY A 516 9.63 -14.20 5.07
C GLY A 516 10.61 -14.75 6.11
N MET A 517 10.21 -15.77 6.89
CA MET A 517 11.11 -16.48 7.80
C MET A 517 12.25 -17.15 7.04
N GLN A 518 11.97 -17.73 5.87
CA GLN A 518 12.99 -18.33 5.01
C GLN A 518 14.04 -17.29 4.59
N ALA A 519 13.63 -16.08 4.21
CA ALA A 519 14.57 -14.99 3.95
C ALA A 519 15.44 -14.64 5.16
N GLY A 520 14.86 -14.61 6.37
CA GLY A 520 15.59 -14.36 7.61
C GLY A 520 16.61 -15.47 7.94
N LYS A 521 16.24 -16.73 7.68
CA LYS A 521 17.12 -17.90 7.86
C LYS A 521 18.30 -17.85 6.89
N ILE A 522 18.07 -17.50 5.63
CA ILE A 522 19.13 -17.34 4.61
C ILE A 522 20.15 -16.28 5.06
N ILE A 523 19.69 -15.12 5.56
CA ILE A 523 20.57 -14.05 6.04
C ILE A 523 21.44 -14.53 7.22
N ILE A 524 20.84 -15.31 8.12
CA ILE A 524 21.53 -15.85 9.30
C ILE A 524 22.52 -16.95 8.90
N PHE A 525 22.12 -17.85 8.00
CA PHE A 525 22.87 -19.03 7.60
C PHE A 525 24.08 -18.64 6.75
N CYS A 526 23.89 -17.76 5.77
CA CYS A 526 24.94 -17.24 4.90
C CYS A 526 25.57 -15.94 5.45
N LYS A 527 25.57 -15.73 6.78
CA LYS A 527 26.11 -14.50 7.39
C LYS A 527 27.56 -14.28 6.94
N GLY A 528 27.85 -13.11 6.36
CA GLY A 528 29.16 -12.74 5.82
C GLY A 528 29.40 -13.16 4.36
N MET A 529 28.49 -13.91 3.75
CA MET A 529 28.56 -14.35 2.34
C MET A 529 27.48 -13.66 1.51
N ASN A 530 27.65 -12.35 1.31
CA ASN A 530 26.66 -11.50 0.66
C ASN A 530 26.20 -12.03 -0.72
N PHE A 531 27.11 -12.56 -1.52
CA PHE A 531 26.80 -13.17 -2.82
C PHE A 531 25.84 -14.36 -2.70
N HIS A 532 26.04 -15.24 -1.72
CA HIS A 532 25.21 -16.43 -1.53
C HIS A 532 23.80 -16.07 -1.05
N ILE A 533 23.67 -15.02 -0.23
CA ILE A 533 22.36 -14.49 0.18
C ILE A 533 21.57 -14.03 -1.06
N LEU A 534 22.20 -13.23 -1.93
CA LEU A 534 21.56 -12.72 -3.14
C LEU A 534 21.18 -13.83 -4.13
N CYS A 535 22.07 -14.80 -4.36
CA CYS A 535 21.77 -15.94 -5.23
C CYS A 535 20.57 -16.76 -4.71
N ARG A 536 20.49 -16.98 -3.39
CA ARG A 536 19.36 -17.70 -2.79
C ARG A 536 18.06 -16.89 -2.87
N PHE A 537 18.10 -15.58 -2.63
CA PHE A 537 16.92 -14.73 -2.81
C PHE A 537 16.44 -14.75 -4.27
N LEU A 538 17.36 -14.70 -5.23
CA LEU A 538 17.01 -14.80 -6.65
C LEU A 538 16.43 -16.17 -6.99
N ALA A 539 17.01 -17.27 -6.48
CA ALA A 539 16.49 -18.62 -6.68
C ALA A 539 15.06 -18.77 -6.15
N TRP A 540 14.78 -18.28 -4.94
CA TRP A 540 13.43 -18.25 -4.38
C TRP A 540 12.48 -17.37 -5.20
N ALA A 541 12.93 -16.20 -5.64
CA ALA A 541 12.12 -15.31 -6.47
C ALA A 541 11.72 -15.99 -7.79
N VAL A 542 12.67 -16.64 -8.48
CA VAL A 542 12.42 -17.36 -9.72
C VAL A 542 11.47 -18.53 -9.50
N LEU A 543 11.70 -19.35 -8.46
CA LEU A 543 10.84 -20.48 -8.14
C LEU A 543 9.39 -20.05 -7.88
N LEU A 544 9.19 -19.07 -7.00
CA LEU A 544 7.86 -18.56 -6.66
C LEU A 544 7.21 -17.86 -7.86
N GLY A 545 7.99 -17.13 -8.66
CA GLY A 545 7.52 -16.47 -9.87
C GLY A 545 7.03 -17.45 -10.93
N ILE A 546 7.79 -18.52 -11.18
CA ILE A 546 7.40 -19.59 -12.10
C ILE A 546 6.15 -20.32 -11.58
N SER A 547 6.08 -20.65 -10.29
CA SER A 547 4.89 -21.26 -9.70
C SER A 547 3.65 -20.37 -9.85
N ALA A 548 3.78 -19.06 -9.60
CA ALA A 548 2.69 -18.11 -9.80
C ALA A 548 2.26 -18.00 -11.27
N ALA A 549 3.22 -17.98 -12.19
CA ALA A 549 2.98 -17.96 -13.64
C ALA A 549 2.25 -19.21 -14.12
N ILE A 550 2.63 -20.40 -13.65
CA ILE A 550 1.97 -21.67 -13.98
C ILE A 550 0.52 -21.67 -13.46
N LEU A 551 0.31 -21.29 -12.19
CA LEU A 551 -1.02 -21.31 -11.58
C LEU A 551 -1.99 -20.31 -12.23
N SER A 552 -1.50 -19.13 -12.63
CA SER A 552 -2.31 -18.05 -13.24
C SER A 552 -2.32 -18.05 -14.78
N LYS A 553 -1.52 -18.91 -15.42
CA LYS A 553 -1.20 -18.85 -16.86
C LYS A 553 -0.73 -17.46 -17.34
N CYS A 554 -0.19 -16.64 -16.44
CA CYS A 554 0.12 -15.23 -16.71
C CYS A 554 -1.06 -14.40 -17.25
N THR A 555 -2.29 -14.80 -16.91
CA THR A 555 -3.52 -14.10 -17.30
C THR A 555 -4.22 -13.57 -16.05
N GLN A 556 -5.06 -12.53 -16.21
CA GLN A 556 -5.80 -11.94 -15.09
C GLN A 556 -6.86 -12.92 -14.54
N ASP A 557 -7.70 -13.48 -15.41
CA ASP A 557 -8.84 -14.32 -15.01
C ASP A 557 -8.71 -15.80 -15.39
N GLY A 558 -7.64 -16.16 -16.11
CA GLY A 558 -7.37 -17.55 -16.47
C GLY A 558 -6.49 -18.29 -15.46
N GLY A 559 -6.12 -19.52 -15.82
CA GLY A 559 -5.32 -20.40 -14.97
C GLY A 559 -6.14 -21.31 -14.07
N PHE A 560 -5.43 -22.10 -13.26
CA PHE A 560 -6.05 -22.95 -12.23
C PHE A 560 -6.43 -22.14 -11.00
N ILE A 561 -5.57 -21.17 -10.64
CA ILE A 561 -5.78 -20.27 -9.51
C ILE A 561 -5.37 -18.86 -9.96
N PRO A 562 -6.32 -17.97 -10.29
CA PRO A 562 -6.00 -16.60 -10.67
C PRO A 562 -5.39 -15.83 -9.51
N VAL A 563 -4.59 -14.80 -9.83
CA VAL A 563 -3.99 -13.92 -8.82
C VAL A 563 -5.12 -13.09 -8.21
N ASN A 564 -5.46 -13.39 -6.95
CA ASN A 564 -6.62 -12.82 -6.29
C ASN A 564 -6.28 -12.47 -4.82
N LYS A 565 -6.26 -11.17 -4.54
CA LYS A 565 -5.98 -10.62 -3.22
C LYS A 565 -7.13 -10.81 -2.24
N ASN A 566 -8.38 -10.80 -2.72
CA ASN A 566 -9.56 -10.97 -1.86
C ASN A 566 -9.61 -12.37 -1.24
N LEU A 567 -9.24 -13.41 -2.01
CA LEU A 567 -9.13 -14.78 -1.52
C LEU A 567 -7.79 -15.10 -0.86
N TRP A 568 -6.82 -14.18 -0.94
CA TRP A 568 -5.42 -14.47 -0.62
C TRP A 568 -4.94 -15.74 -1.33
N SER A 569 -5.24 -15.86 -2.64
CA SER A 569 -5.03 -17.11 -3.39
C SER A 569 -3.57 -17.57 -3.36
N LEU A 570 -3.34 -18.87 -3.55
CA LEU A 570 -1.99 -19.43 -3.56
C LEU A 570 -1.10 -18.75 -4.62
N SER A 571 -1.61 -18.53 -5.83
CA SER A 571 -0.88 -17.84 -6.90
C SER A 571 -0.54 -16.39 -6.52
N TYR A 572 -1.42 -15.70 -5.80
CA TYR A 572 -1.15 -14.38 -5.24
C TYR A 572 -0.03 -14.40 -4.21
N VAL A 573 -0.04 -15.34 -3.25
CA VAL A 573 1.05 -15.48 -2.27
C VAL A 573 2.39 -15.78 -2.94
N MET A 574 2.41 -16.67 -3.94
CA MET A 574 3.63 -17.00 -4.69
C MET A 574 4.16 -15.78 -5.47
N CYS A 575 3.27 -15.05 -6.16
CA CYS A 575 3.62 -13.82 -6.87
C CYS A 575 4.21 -12.77 -5.92
N MET A 576 3.53 -12.54 -4.79
CA MET A 576 3.95 -11.56 -3.79
C MET A 576 5.22 -11.97 -3.05
N GLY A 577 5.44 -13.27 -2.84
CA GLY A 577 6.68 -13.83 -2.34
C GLY A 577 7.86 -13.51 -3.27
N CYS A 578 7.68 -13.73 -4.59
CA CYS A 578 8.67 -13.36 -5.60
C CYS A 578 9.06 -11.87 -5.51
N PHE A 579 8.08 -10.96 -5.53
CA PHE A 579 8.34 -9.52 -5.41
C PHE A 579 8.99 -9.15 -4.08
N SER A 580 8.66 -9.83 -2.98
CA SER A 580 9.27 -9.58 -1.67
C SER A 580 10.74 -9.97 -1.63
N PHE A 581 11.11 -11.12 -2.21
CA PHE A 581 12.52 -11.55 -2.30
C PHE A 581 13.34 -10.62 -3.19
N LEU A 582 12.80 -10.21 -4.35
CA LEU A 582 13.46 -9.26 -5.24
C LEU A 582 13.66 -7.89 -4.57
N LEU A 583 12.62 -7.37 -3.91
CA LEU A 583 12.66 -6.07 -3.26
C LEU A 583 13.62 -6.08 -2.05
N LEU A 584 13.54 -7.10 -1.19
CA LEU A 584 14.48 -7.24 -0.07
C LEU A 584 15.92 -7.43 -0.57
N GLY A 585 16.14 -8.25 -1.61
CA GLY A 585 17.46 -8.45 -2.21
C GLY A 585 18.05 -7.18 -2.81
N GLY A 586 17.23 -6.41 -3.55
CA GLY A 586 17.63 -5.11 -4.09
C GLY A 586 17.99 -4.10 -2.99
N MET A 587 17.15 -3.96 -1.96
CA MET A 587 17.43 -3.08 -0.83
C MET A 587 18.66 -3.54 -0.03
N TYR A 588 18.84 -4.84 0.18
CA TYR A 588 20.02 -5.41 0.83
C TYR A 588 21.30 -5.11 0.05
N PHE A 589 21.28 -5.25 -1.27
CA PHE A 589 22.43 -4.91 -2.11
C PHE A 589 22.77 -3.41 -2.08
N VAL A 590 21.77 -2.54 -2.24
CA VAL A 590 21.98 -1.10 -2.31
C VAL A 590 22.41 -0.53 -0.95
N ILE A 591 21.79 -0.98 0.15
CA ILE A 591 21.95 -0.39 1.49
C ILE A 591 23.07 -1.08 2.28
N ASP A 592 23.05 -2.41 2.40
CA ASP A 592 23.93 -3.12 3.32
C ASP A 592 25.23 -3.60 2.65
N ILE A 593 25.22 -3.89 1.34
CA ILE A 593 26.44 -4.31 0.61
C ILE A 593 27.19 -3.12 0.02
N LYS A 594 26.53 -2.33 -0.83
CA LYS A 594 27.18 -1.22 -1.54
C LYS A 594 27.24 0.07 -0.74
N GLY A 595 26.34 0.26 0.23
CA GLY A 595 26.25 1.50 1.00
C GLY A 595 25.96 2.73 0.14
N TRP A 596 25.40 2.55 -1.07
CA TRP A 596 25.08 3.65 -1.99
C TRP A 596 24.00 4.56 -1.42
N TRP A 597 23.13 4.00 -0.59
CA TRP A 597 22.04 4.72 0.03
C TRP A 597 21.84 4.21 1.45
N GLY A 598 21.72 5.13 2.42
CA GLY A 598 21.56 4.80 3.83
C GLY A 598 20.14 4.38 4.22
N GLY A 599 19.20 4.25 3.27
CA GLY A 599 17.80 3.88 3.50
C GLY A 599 16.86 5.04 3.87
N GLN A 600 17.33 6.29 3.93
CA GLN A 600 16.49 7.46 4.22
C GLN A 600 15.69 7.93 2.99
N PRO A 601 14.42 8.35 3.13
CA PRO A 601 13.70 8.57 4.38
C PRO A 601 12.97 7.32 4.91
N PHE A 602 12.97 6.20 4.19
CA PHE A 602 12.14 5.05 4.52
C PHE A 602 12.53 4.31 5.81
N ILE A 603 13.78 4.37 6.27
CA ILE A 603 14.15 3.76 7.56
C ILE A 603 13.30 4.33 8.73
N TYR A 604 12.96 5.61 8.71
CA TYR A 604 12.27 6.26 9.83
C TYR A 604 10.87 5.71 10.12
N PRO A 605 9.94 5.65 9.14
CA PRO A 605 8.65 4.98 9.34
C PRO A 605 8.84 3.48 9.61
N GLY A 606 9.86 2.83 9.05
CA GLY A 606 10.14 1.41 9.29
C GLY A 606 10.52 1.09 10.74
N MET A 607 11.28 1.98 11.39
CA MET A 607 11.61 1.88 12.81
C MET A 607 10.41 2.16 13.73
N ASN A 608 9.43 2.93 13.27
CA ASN A 608 8.28 3.41 14.06
C ASN A 608 6.93 3.00 13.44
N SER A 609 6.85 1.78 12.89
CA SER A 609 5.73 1.40 12.02
C SER A 609 4.36 1.43 12.69
N ILE A 610 4.27 1.03 13.96
CA ILE A 610 3.02 1.06 14.74
C ILE A 610 2.51 2.49 14.92
N LEU A 611 3.42 3.45 15.12
CA LEU A 611 3.06 4.86 15.30
C LEU A 611 2.43 5.42 14.02
N VAL A 612 3.03 5.16 12.86
CA VAL A 612 2.51 5.64 11.58
C VAL A 612 1.19 4.97 11.25
N TYR A 613 1.11 3.65 11.40
CA TYR A 613 -0.11 2.89 11.11
C TYR A 613 -1.29 3.40 11.95
N THR A 614 -1.12 3.41 13.27
CA THR A 614 -2.15 3.84 14.22
C THR A 614 -2.45 5.32 14.10
N GLY A 615 -1.41 6.15 13.98
CA GLY A 615 -1.55 7.59 13.87
C GLY A 615 -2.31 7.98 12.61
N HIS A 616 -1.97 7.38 11.47
CA HIS A 616 -2.66 7.61 10.20
C HIS A 616 -4.13 7.22 10.29
N PHE A 617 -4.45 6.06 10.88
CA PHE A 617 -5.84 5.61 11.02
C PHE A 617 -6.68 6.55 11.90
N LEU A 618 -6.09 7.08 12.98
CA LEU A 618 -6.80 7.95 13.92
C LEU A 618 -6.89 9.41 13.46
N LEU A 619 -5.78 9.97 12.98
CA LEU A 619 -5.64 11.40 12.70
C LEU A 619 -5.70 11.71 11.20
N GLY A 620 -5.71 10.69 10.34
CA GLY A 620 -5.62 10.86 8.89
C GLY A 620 -6.76 11.68 8.31
N PHE A 621 -7.96 11.61 8.89
CA PHE A 621 -9.14 12.36 8.45
C PHE A 621 -9.21 13.80 8.97
N TYR A 622 -8.24 14.24 9.78
CA TYR A 622 -8.24 15.56 10.40
C TYR A 622 -7.21 16.48 9.73
N PHE A 623 -7.51 17.78 9.70
CA PHE A 623 -6.53 18.80 9.32
C PHE A 623 -5.31 18.74 10.27
N PRO A 624 -4.05 18.83 9.79
CA PRO A 624 -3.61 19.19 8.44
C PRO A 624 -3.40 18.00 7.48
N PHE A 625 -3.83 16.79 7.84
CA PHE A 625 -3.58 15.59 7.04
C PHE A 625 -4.57 15.42 5.89
N SER A 626 -5.83 15.77 6.10
CA SER A 626 -6.86 15.84 5.06
C SER A 626 -7.78 17.04 5.26
N TRP A 627 -8.48 17.44 4.21
CA TRP A 627 -9.51 18.47 4.22
C TRP A 627 -10.65 18.08 3.27
N GLU A 628 -11.76 18.81 3.36
CA GLU A 628 -12.89 18.63 2.45
C GLU A 628 -12.54 19.25 1.09
N MET A 629 -12.65 18.45 0.02
CA MET A 629 -12.21 18.86 -1.31
C MET A 629 -13.23 19.79 -1.96
N ARG A 630 -12.74 20.89 -2.55
CA ARG A 630 -13.59 21.87 -3.23
C ARG A 630 -13.77 21.54 -4.71
N PHE A 631 -12.79 20.90 -5.34
CA PHE A 631 -12.79 20.55 -6.75
C PHE A 631 -12.86 19.03 -6.94
N GLN A 632 -14.08 18.51 -7.08
CA GLN A 632 -14.34 17.07 -7.27
C GLN A 632 -14.26 16.62 -8.74
N GLU A 633 -13.94 17.54 -9.65
CA GLU A 633 -13.92 17.31 -11.10
C GLU A 633 -12.56 16.82 -11.62
N SER A 634 -11.50 16.82 -10.80
CA SER A 634 -10.17 16.42 -11.26
C SER A 634 -9.30 15.78 -10.17
N HIS A 635 -8.29 15.03 -10.62
CA HIS A 635 -7.32 14.34 -9.76
C HIS A 635 -6.31 15.26 -9.03
N TRP A 636 -6.24 16.56 -9.34
CA TRP A 636 -5.21 17.45 -8.80
C TRP A 636 -5.27 17.59 -7.27
N GLU A 637 -6.45 17.92 -6.74
CA GLU A 637 -6.64 18.15 -5.31
C GLU A 637 -6.48 16.83 -4.53
N TRP A 638 -7.03 15.73 -5.06
CA TRP A 638 -6.86 14.38 -4.52
C TRP A 638 -5.38 13.99 -4.41
N LEU A 639 -4.64 14.13 -5.50
CA LEU A 639 -3.23 13.73 -5.55
C LEU A 639 -2.39 14.60 -4.61
N PHE A 640 -2.67 15.91 -4.56
CA PHE A 640 -2.00 16.81 -3.64
C PHE A 640 -2.25 16.43 -2.18
N GLN A 641 -3.50 16.14 -1.80
CA GLN A 641 -3.82 15.68 -0.46
C GLN A 641 -3.11 14.37 -0.12
N SER A 642 -3.13 13.37 -1.01
CA SER A 642 -2.48 12.07 -0.76
C SER A 642 -0.97 12.23 -0.56
N LEU A 643 -0.31 13.05 -1.38
CA LEU A 643 1.13 13.32 -1.24
C LEU A 643 1.44 14.13 0.02
N TRP A 644 0.63 15.14 0.32
CA TRP A 644 0.78 16.00 1.49
C TRP A 644 0.65 15.22 2.79
N GLY A 645 -0.44 14.47 2.94
CA GLY A 645 -0.69 13.62 4.11
C GLY A 645 0.45 12.60 4.31
N THR A 646 0.88 11.95 3.22
CA THR A 646 2.02 11.01 3.25
C THR A 646 3.31 11.70 3.68
N ALA A 647 3.63 12.86 3.12
CA ALA A 647 4.82 13.61 3.48
C ALA A 647 4.83 14.08 4.94
N LEU A 648 3.68 14.51 5.47
CA LEU A 648 3.54 14.87 6.88
C LEU A 648 3.80 13.67 7.80
N TRP A 649 3.27 12.49 7.49
CA TRP A 649 3.56 11.27 8.27
C TRP A 649 5.03 10.89 8.24
N MET A 650 5.69 11.04 7.08
CA MET A 650 7.12 10.83 6.95
C MET A 650 7.91 11.84 7.81
N LEU A 651 7.47 13.09 7.86
CA LEU A 651 8.10 14.13 8.67
C LEU A 651 7.88 13.92 10.17
N CYS A 652 6.69 13.48 10.59
CA CYS A 652 6.38 13.12 11.98
C CYS A 652 7.34 12.05 12.51
N CYS A 653 7.77 11.10 11.67
CA CYS A 653 8.73 10.06 12.05
C CYS A 653 10.17 10.57 12.27
N LEU A 654 10.49 11.78 11.80
CA LEU A 654 11.82 12.39 11.97
C LEU A 654 11.98 13.06 13.34
N LEU A 655 10.88 13.53 13.94
CA LEU A 655 10.87 14.30 15.19
C LEU A 655 11.44 13.56 16.42
N PRO A 656 11.14 12.26 16.66
CA PRO A 656 11.59 11.55 17.87
C PRO A 656 13.11 11.45 18.02
N ARG A 657 13.87 11.56 16.91
CA ARG A 657 15.32 11.41 16.94
C ARG A 657 16.05 12.65 17.45
N LYS A 658 15.42 13.84 17.41
CA LYS A 658 16.03 15.07 17.91
C LYS A 658 16.15 15.08 19.44
N GLN A 659 15.25 14.38 20.14
CA GLN A 659 15.27 14.30 21.60
C GLN A 659 16.32 13.33 22.16
N ARG A 660 16.68 12.27 21.41
CA ARG A 660 17.74 11.32 21.83
C ARG A 660 19.16 11.79 21.57
N GLY A 661 19.34 12.88 20.82
CA GLY A 661 20.67 13.44 20.51
C GLY A 661 21.04 14.64 21.38
N SER A 662 20.18 14.98 22.35
CA SER A 662 20.34 16.11 23.27
C SER A 662 20.32 15.67 24.74
N GLU A 663 20.48 14.37 24.99
CA GLU A 663 20.72 13.79 26.31
C GLU A 663 22.15 13.25 26.39
#